data_AF-A0A452GLP3-F1
#
_entry.id   AF-A0A452GLP3-F1
#
_cell.length_a   1.000
_cell.length_b   1.000
_cell.length_c   1.000
_cell.angle_alpha   90.00
_cell.angle_beta   90.00
_cell.angle_gamma   90.00
#
_symmetry.space_group_name_H-M   'P 1'
#
loop_
_entity.id
_entity.type
_entity.pdbx_description
1 polymer ?
#
loop_
_entity_poly.entity_id
_entity_poly.type
_entity_poly.pdbx_seq_one_letter_code
_entity_poly.pdbx_strand_id
1 'polypeptide(L)'
;MEVAEVTHSVTSVVASVADLRAALAQPHWLLLEWFCSQALGRSCSQWHWPLLWWPWAAGPRDHLSNCQCGWSWGSLIPGSDWSRSGPPRTPHSAPAPHPPRQQSERCPTRLPPSGSARSPALPPQCPLVATDHNTDNTTAVLREWLINVQTLYHSVEWRPMEEPRSYPDEEGPKHWSNSRYEHVMKLRQAALKSARDMWADYILFVDADNLLTNPDTLGLLMAENKTVVAPMLDSRAAYSNFWCGMTSQGYYKRTPAYIPIRKRDRRGCFAVPMVHSTFLIDLRKEASRDLAFYPPHPDYTWSFDDIIVFAFACKQAEVQMFVCNKEVYGFLPVPLRAHSTMRDEVESFMHVQLEIMVKNPPMEPSEYLSVLPKVPDKMGFDEVFMINLKHRADRRERMLRTLYEQQIDCKIIEAVDGKAMNSSEVEAMGIQMLPGYKDPYHGRPLTKGELGCFLSHYKIWKEIVERGLEKSVVFEDDLRFEIFFKRRLMNLMYDLEEEGLDWDLIYIGRKRMQVDHPEKSVPHVRNLVEADYSYWTLAYVISLQGAQKLLAAEPLSKMLPVDEFLPVMFDKHPVSEYMEHFENRNLLAFSVEPLLVYPTHYTGDDGYISDTETSVVWNNERVKTDWDRAKSQKMKEQQELSKEAKNSDVLQSPLDSTARDEL
;
A
#
# COMPACT_ATOMS: atom_id res chain seq x y z
N MET A 1 9.63 -29.63 21.24
CA MET A 1 8.95 -30.06 20.01
C MET A 1 7.55 -29.47 20.07
N GLU A 2 7.50 -28.14 20.04
CA GLU A 2 6.25 -27.40 20.02
C GLU A 2 5.69 -27.49 18.60
N VAL A 3 4.38 -27.73 18.51
CA VAL A 3 3.64 -27.66 17.26
C VAL A 3 3.27 -26.20 17.11
N ALA A 4 3.86 -25.52 16.13
CA ALA A 4 3.52 -24.14 15.85
C ALA A 4 2.07 -24.04 15.37
N GLU A 5 1.29 -23.17 16.02
CA GLU A 5 -0.11 -22.95 15.66
C GLU A 5 -0.18 -22.06 14.43
N VAL A 6 -0.73 -22.62 13.34
CA VAL A 6 -1.12 -21.84 12.17
C VAL A 6 -2.29 -20.95 12.58
N THR A 7 -2.02 -19.68 12.91
CA THR A 7 -3.03 -18.72 13.37
C THR A 7 -3.45 -17.79 12.23
N HIS A 8 -4.70 -17.91 11.79
CA HIS A 8 -5.26 -17.09 10.71
C HIS A 8 -5.91 -15.81 11.25
N SER A 9 -5.11 -14.74 11.34
CA SER A 9 -5.58 -13.42 11.77
C SER A 9 -6.28 -12.63 10.65
N VAL A 10 -7.57 -12.38 10.84
CA VAL A 10 -8.44 -11.49 10.04
C VAL A 10 -8.98 -10.38 10.94
N THR A 11 -8.53 -9.11 10.86
CA THR A 11 -9.06 -8.00 11.72
C THR A 11 -8.56 -6.56 11.43
N SER A 12 -8.79 -5.91 10.27
CA SER A 12 -8.69 -4.41 10.19
C SER A 12 -9.42 -3.67 9.06
N VAL A 13 -9.83 -2.43 9.36
CA VAL A 13 -10.42 -1.44 8.43
C VAL A 13 -9.39 -0.37 8.07
N VAL A 14 -9.21 -0.19 6.76
CA VAL A 14 -9.71 1.03 6.11
C VAL A 14 -10.74 0.60 5.09
N ALA A 15 -11.83 1.36 4.97
CA ALA A 15 -12.98 1.01 4.16
C ALA A 15 -12.68 1.13 2.65
N SER A 16 -12.02 0.11 2.10
CA SER A 16 -12.08 -0.24 0.68
C SER A 16 -13.44 -0.88 0.39
N VAL A 17 -14.49 -0.08 0.48
CA VAL A 17 -15.80 -0.46 -0.04
C VAL A 17 -15.66 -0.47 -1.55
N ALA A 18 -15.51 -1.66 -2.12
CA ALA A 18 -15.61 -1.86 -3.55
C ALA A 18 -17.07 -1.58 -3.95
N ASP A 19 -17.34 -0.38 -4.51
CA ASP A 19 -18.69 0.02 -4.92
C ASP A 19 -19.13 -0.79 -6.17
N LEU A 20 -19.60 -2.02 -5.93
CA LEU A 20 -19.99 -3.04 -6.91
C LEU A 20 -21.32 -2.68 -7.63
N ARG A 21 -21.35 -1.51 -8.28
CA ARG A 21 -22.55 -0.92 -8.91
C ARG A 21 -22.79 -1.35 -10.36
N ALA A 22 -23.99 -1.88 -10.64
CA ALA A 22 -24.71 -1.65 -11.91
C ALA A 22 -26.23 -1.99 -11.86
N ALA A 23 -27.08 -0.99 -11.58
CA ALA A 23 -28.48 -0.80 -12.03
C ALA A 23 -29.58 -1.91 -11.88
N LEU A 24 -30.40 -1.74 -10.83
CA LEU A 24 -31.85 -2.08 -10.64
C LEU A 24 -32.61 -2.91 -11.71
N ALA A 25 -33.03 -4.14 -11.35
CA ALA A 25 -34.45 -4.50 -11.05
C ALA A 25 -34.71 -6.05 -10.93
N GLN A 26 -34.90 -6.57 -9.70
CA GLN A 26 -35.43 -7.91 -9.27
C GLN A 26 -34.86 -9.21 -9.94
N PRO A 27 -34.66 -10.35 -9.23
CA PRO A 27 -34.38 -10.67 -7.81
C PRO A 27 -33.01 -11.42 -7.68
N HIS A 28 -32.71 -12.26 -6.67
CA HIS A 28 -32.40 -11.96 -5.26
C HIS A 28 -31.03 -12.60 -4.95
N TRP A 29 -30.07 -11.89 -4.34
CA TRP A 29 -28.73 -12.42 -4.02
C TRP A 29 -28.21 -11.90 -2.69
N LEU A 30 -27.33 -12.62 -2.00
CA LEU A 30 -26.74 -12.21 -0.71
C LEU A 30 -25.23 -11.94 -0.87
N LEU A 31 -24.77 -10.74 -0.52
CA LEU A 31 -23.35 -10.34 -0.53
C LEU A 31 -22.86 -10.20 0.92
N LEU A 32 -22.15 -11.18 1.48
CA LEU A 32 -21.58 -11.03 2.81
C LEU A 32 -20.28 -10.22 2.77
N GLU A 33 -20.35 -8.98 3.23
CA GLU A 33 -19.17 -8.25 3.70
C GLU A 33 -19.06 -8.41 5.22
N TRP A 34 -17.94 -8.98 5.66
CA TRP A 34 -17.71 -9.39 7.03
C TRP A 34 -16.63 -8.52 7.67
N PHE A 35 -17.01 -7.49 8.42
CA PHE A 35 -16.07 -6.47 8.88
C PHE A 35 -15.55 -6.69 10.32
N CYS A 36 -14.52 -7.53 10.42
CA CYS A 36 -13.63 -7.64 11.57
C CYS A 36 -12.55 -6.54 11.52
N SER A 37 -12.43 -5.68 12.53
CA SER A 37 -11.46 -4.58 12.51
C SER A 37 -11.18 -3.95 13.87
N GLN A 38 -10.04 -3.25 14.03
CA GLN A 38 -9.97 -2.10 14.94
C GLN A 38 -9.08 -0.90 14.49
N ALA A 39 -9.48 0.34 14.86
CA ALA A 39 -8.69 1.57 14.75
C ALA A 39 -8.78 2.51 15.98
N LEU A 40 -7.68 3.21 16.31
CA LEU A 40 -7.49 3.99 17.54
C LEU A 40 -8.03 5.44 17.47
N GLY A 41 -9.01 5.76 18.32
CA GLY A 41 -9.34 7.14 18.71
C GLY A 41 -8.62 7.53 20.02
N ARG A 42 -7.74 8.54 19.99
CA ARG A 42 -7.05 9.03 21.20
C ARG A 42 -8.04 9.70 22.16
N SER A 43 -8.26 9.13 23.35
CA SER A 43 -8.97 9.82 24.43
C SER A 43 -8.08 10.92 25.03
N CYS A 44 -8.60 12.14 25.09
CA CYS A 44 -7.92 13.27 25.72
C CYS A 44 -8.27 13.31 27.21
N SER A 45 -7.29 13.17 28.09
CA SER A 45 -7.52 13.29 29.54
C SER A 45 -6.35 13.90 30.30
N GLN A 46 -6.67 15.02 30.98
CA GLN A 46 -6.03 15.54 32.19
C GLN A 46 -4.58 16.06 32.13
N TRP A 47 -4.47 17.37 31.92
CA TRP A 47 -3.54 18.21 32.67
C TRP A 47 -4.34 19.18 33.53
N HIS A 48 -3.96 19.33 34.80
CA HIS A 48 -4.64 20.17 35.80
C HIS A 48 -3.92 21.52 36.02
N TRP A 49 -4.61 22.43 36.73
CA TRP A 49 -4.18 23.76 37.24
C TRP A 49 -4.43 24.97 36.30
N PRO A 50 -4.74 26.17 36.84
CA PRO A 50 -6.02 26.42 37.51
C PRO A 50 -6.77 27.70 37.06
N LEU A 51 -8.03 27.78 37.50
CA LEU A 51 -9.00 28.89 37.42
C LEU A 51 -8.43 30.32 37.53
N LEU A 52 -8.95 31.22 36.69
CA LEU A 52 -9.14 32.65 36.97
C LEU A 52 -10.46 33.14 36.32
N TRP A 53 -11.26 33.92 37.06
CA TRP A 53 -12.59 34.45 36.67
C TRP A 53 -12.50 35.91 36.18
N TRP A 54 -13.35 36.34 35.23
CA TRP A 54 -14.61 37.13 35.42
C TRP A 54 -15.09 37.81 34.07
N PRO A 55 -16.14 38.67 33.92
CA PRO A 55 -17.22 38.42 32.92
C PRO A 55 -17.65 39.61 32.01
N TRP A 56 -18.83 39.45 31.37
CA TRP A 56 -19.70 40.48 30.74
C TRP A 56 -19.18 41.08 29.41
N ALA A 57 -20.00 41.61 28.47
CA ALA A 57 -21.41 42.03 28.51
C ALA A 57 -22.19 41.75 27.18
N ALA A 58 -23.40 42.29 27.05
CA ALA A 58 -24.38 42.06 25.97
C ALA A 58 -24.17 42.90 24.66
N GLY A 59 -24.99 42.62 23.63
CA GLY A 59 -25.02 43.29 22.29
C GLY A 59 -25.63 44.71 22.28
N PRO A 60 -25.93 45.31 21.09
CA PRO A 60 -27.05 44.94 20.18
C PRO A 60 -26.61 44.77 18.69
N ARG A 61 -27.31 44.05 17.78
CA ARG A 61 -28.65 44.16 17.12
C ARG A 61 -28.81 45.26 16.03
N ASP A 62 -29.65 44.90 15.04
CA ASP A 62 -30.27 45.67 13.92
C ASP A 62 -29.56 45.54 12.54
N HIS A 63 -30.21 45.46 11.38
CA HIS A 63 -31.63 45.43 10.96
C HIS A 63 -31.68 44.89 9.48
N LEU A 64 -32.51 43.92 9.04
CA LEU A 64 -33.86 44.01 8.41
C LEU A 64 -34.06 42.67 7.62
N SER A 65 -35.11 41.86 7.82
CA SER A 65 -36.44 41.87 7.14
C SER A 65 -36.41 41.46 5.64
N ASN A 66 -37.35 40.69 5.04
CA ASN A 66 -38.55 39.98 5.54
C ASN A 66 -39.11 39.03 4.46
N CYS A 67 -40.10 38.17 4.82
CA CYS A 67 -41.12 37.58 3.92
C CYS A 67 -40.70 36.56 2.81
N GLN A 68 -41.54 35.62 2.35
CA GLN A 68 -42.65 34.86 2.97
C GLN A 68 -43.01 33.63 2.08
N CYS A 69 -43.84 32.72 2.59
CA CYS A 69 -44.26 31.47 1.94
C CYS A 69 -45.21 31.66 0.73
N GLY A 70 -45.35 30.64 -0.14
CA GLY A 70 -46.44 30.55 -1.10
C GLY A 70 -46.48 29.23 -1.90
N TRP A 71 -47.52 28.42 -1.73
CA TRP A 71 -47.86 27.26 -2.57
C TRP A 71 -48.81 27.67 -3.71
N SER A 72 -48.86 26.94 -4.83
CA SER A 72 -50.13 26.51 -5.48
C SER A 72 -49.93 25.71 -6.79
N TRP A 73 -50.99 25.00 -7.18
CA TRP A 73 -51.13 24.17 -8.38
C TRP A 73 -51.60 24.98 -9.60
N GLY A 74 -51.43 24.43 -10.81
CA GLY A 74 -52.08 24.94 -12.03
C GLY A 74 -51.99 23.99 -13.23
N SER A 75 -53.08 23.32 -13.57
CA SER A 75 -53.22 22.48 -14.78
C SER A 75 -53.63 23.32 -16.00
N LEU A 76 -53.33 22.85 -17.22
CA LEU A 76 -54.04 23.31 -18.44
C LEU A 76 -53.97 22.27 -19.58
N ILE A 77 -55.15 21.96 -20.14
CA ILE A 77 -55.40 21.10 -21.31
C ILE A 77 -56.14 21.97 -22.35
N PRO A 78 -55.70 21.99 -23.63
CA PRO A 78 -56.47 21.38 -24.73
C PRO A 78 -55.55 20.65 -25.74
N GLY A 79 -55.99 19.82 -26.68
CA GLY A 79 -57.32 19.36 -27.08
C GLY A 79 -57.27 18.77 -28.52
N SER A 80 -58.21 17.87 -28.87
CA SER A 80 -58.50 17.31 -30.21
C SER A 80 -57.42 16.50 -31.00
N ASP A 81 -57.57 15.17 -30.91
CA ASP A 81 -57.90 14.23 -32.02
C ASP A 81 -56.97 13.89 -33.23
N TRP A 82 -57.24 12.68 -33.76
CA TRP A 82 -56.80 12.04 -35.03
C TRP A 82 -55.54 11.14 -35.06
N SER A 83 -55.78 9.88 -34.63
CA SER A 83 -55.58 8.64 -35.42
C SER A 83 -54.24 8.23 -36.07
N ARG A 84 -53.86 6.97 -35.76
CA ARG A 84 -53.32 5.92 -36.66
C ARG A 84 -51.87 6.02 -37.22
N SER A 85 -51.06 5.08 -36.69
CA SER A 85 -50.18 4.14 -37.41
C SER A 85 -49.10 4.62 -38.39
N GLY A 86 -47.84 4.28 -38.09
CA GLY A 86 -46.88 3.84 -39.10
C GLY A 86 -45.52 4.57 -39.12
N PRO A 87 -44.40 3.86 -39.38
CA PRO A 87 -43.03 4.40 -39.47
C PRO A 87 -42.72 4.91 -40.92
N PRO A 88 -41.50 5.36 -41.35
CA PRO A 88 -40.16 5.13 -40.76
C PRO A 88 -39.04 6.23 -40.96
N ARG A 89 -37.81 5.91 -40.48
CA ARG A 89 -36.44 6.29 -40.98
C ARG A 89 -36.00 7.78 -41.17
N THR A 90 -35.01 8.17 -40.35
CA THR A 90 -33.68 8.86 -40.61
C THR A 90 -33.31 9.37 -42.03
N PRO A 91 -32.36 10.35 -42.27
CA PRO A 91 -31.25 10.83 -41.39
C PRO A 91 -30.78 12.34 -41.50
N HIS A 92 -29.71 12.74 -40.75
CA HIS A 92 -28.71 13.85 -40.98
C HIS A 92 -29.22 15.34 -41.09
N SER A 93 -28.46 16.44 -40.86
CA SER A 93 -27.07 16.77 -40.41
C SER A 93 -26.97 18.24 -39.90
N ALA A 94 -25.82 18.65 -39.32
CA ALA A 94 -25.53 20.00 -38.76
C ALA A 94 -25.33 21.14 -39.81
N PRO A 95 -25.21 22.43 -39.39
CA PRO A 95 -23.86 23.01 -39.15
C PRO A 95 -23.74 24.05 -37.99
N ALA A 96 -22.49 24.46 -37.69
CA ALA A 96 -22.11 25.51 -36.71
C ALA A 96 -22.01 26.93 -37.33
N PRO A 97 -21.86 28.00 -36.51
CA PRO A 97 -20.51 28.58 -36.34
C PRO A 97 -20.17 29.19 -34.95
N HIS A 98 -18.90 29.59 -34.78
CA HIS A 98 -18.22 30.27 -33.64
C HIS A 98 -17.50 31.55 -34.16
N PRO A 99 -16.83 32.42 -33.35
CA PRO A 99 -16.92 32.81 -31.92
C PRO A 99 -17.03 34.38 -31.76
N PRO A 100 -16.83 35.03 -30.58
CA PRO A 100 -15.50 35.28 -29.97
C PRO A 100 -15.44 35.10 -28.41
N ARG A 101 -14.27 35.40 -27.82
CA ARG A 101 -13.81 35.01 -26.46
C ARG A 101 -13.98 36.09 -25.37
N GLN A 102 -14.10 35.66 -24.11
CA GLN A 102 -13.16 36.06 -23.04
C GLN A 102 -13.07 34.99 -21.94
N GLN A 103 -12.02 35.02 -21.10
CA GLN A 103 -11.53 33.88 -20.30
C GLN A 103 -11.57 34.14 -18.79
N SER A 104 -11.87 33.09 -18.01
CA SER A 104 -11.20 32.79 -16.73
C SER A 104 -11.45 31.31 -16.33
N GLU A 105 -10.39 30.51 -16.42
CA GLU A 105 -9.93 29.44 -15.48
C GLU A 105 -10.93 28.60 -14.64
N ARG A 106 -10.77 27.30 -14.39
CA ARG A 106 -10.06 26.14 -14.99
C ARG A 106 -10.41 24.91 -14.12
N CYS A 107 -11.43 24.16 -14.51
CA CYS A 107 -11.82 22.81 -14.03
C CYS A 107 -12.75 22.24 -15.13
N PRO A 108 -12.85 20.92 -15.44
CA PRO A 108 -12.35 19.73 -14.75
C PRO A 108 -11.52 18.77 -15.65
N THR A 109 -11.03 17.65 -15.09
CA THR A 109 -10.56 16.48 -15.86
C THR A 109 -11.55 15.33 -15.80
N ARG A 110 -12.49 15.36 -16.75
CA ARG A 110 -13.41 14.26 -17.08
C ARG A 110 -12.75 13.41 -18.17
N LEU A 111 -12.50 12.12 -17.93
CA LEU A 111 -12.04 11.20 -18.97
C LEU A 111 -13.17 10.91 -19.99
N PRO A 112 -12.83 10.57 -21.26
CA PRO A 112 -13.80 10.59 -22.36
C PRO A 112 -14.71 9.35 -22.37
N PRO A 113 -15.91 9.44 -22.98
CA PRO A 113 -16.81 8.29 -23.14
C PRO A 113 -16.35 7.42 -24.32
N SER A 114 -15.66 6.32 -24.04
CA SER A 114 -15.53 5.21 -25.00
C SER A 114 -16.84 4.43 -25.07
N GLY A 115 -17.41 4.30 -26.27
CA GLY A 115 -18.64 3.52 -26.50
C GLY A 115 -18.37 2.03 -26.69
N SER A 116 -19.37 1.21 -26.32
CA SER A 116 -19.40 -0.26 -26.33
C SER A 116 -18.48 -0.93 -25.29
N ALA A 117 -18.90 -1.97 -24.55
CA ALA A 117 -20.17 -2.71 -24.58
C ALA A 117 -21.00 -2.49 -23.29
N ARG A 118 -22.29 -2.84 -23.31
CA ARG A 118 -23.08 -2.95 -22.07
C ARG A 118 -22.66 -4.24 -21.36
N SER A 119 -21.96 -4.14 -20.23
CA SER A 119 -21.92 -5.23 -19.25
C SER A 119 -23.36 -5.56 -18.82
N PRO A 120 -23.71 -6.83 -18.61
CA PRO A 120 -25.00 -7.17 -18.00
C PRO A 120 -25.05 -6.53 -16.60
N ALA A 121 -26.19 -5.93 -16.26
CA ALA A 121 -26.41 -5.33 -14.94
C ALA A 121 -26.21 -6.39 -13.84
N LEU A 122 -25.51 -6.02 -12.76
CA LEU A 122 -25.34 -6.90 -11.62
C LEU A 122 -26.69 -7.04 -10.88
N PRO A 123 -27.08 -8.24 -10.48
CA PRO A 123 -28.40 -8.46 -9.91
C PRO A 123 -28.47 -8.00 -8.43
N PRO A 124 -29.67 -7.82 -7.85
CA PRO A 124 -29.84 -7.16 -6.56
C PRO A 124 -29.21 -7.93 -5.39
N GLN A 125 -28.36 -7.24 -4.64
CA GLN A 125 -27.59 -7.76 -3.51
C GLN A 125 -28.28 -7.46 -2.18
N CYS A 126 -28.10 -8.35 -1.21
CA CYS A 126 -28.61 -8.25 0.16
C CYS A 126 -27.45 -8.51 1.12
N PRO A 127 -26.84 -7.51 1.78
CA PRO A 127 -25.72 -7.77 2.65
C PRO A 127 -26.17 -8.20 4.05
N LEU A 128 -25.49 -9.20 4.59
CA LEU A 128 -25.52 -9.53 6.03
C LEU A 128 -24.17 -9.11 6.59
N VAL A 129 -24.17 -8.06 7.41
CA VAL A 129 -22.96 -7.58 8.08
C VAL A 129 -23.03 -7.98 9.55
N ALA A 130 -21.98 -8.60 10.05
CA ALA A 130 -21.83 -8.98 11.45
C ALA A 130 -20.50 -8.43 11.99
N THR A 131 -20.46 -8.15 13.30
CA THR A 131 -19.21 -7.81 14.00
C THR A 131 -19.06 -8.64 15.26
N ASP A 132 -17.82 -8.82 15.70
CA ASP A 132 -17.47 -9.77 16.73
C ASP A 132 -16.54 -9.13 17.77
N HIS A 133 -17.07 -8.84 18.97
CA HIS A 133 -16.31 -8.35 20.15
C HIS A 133 -15.38 -7.15 19.85
N ASN A 134 -15.87 -6.16 19.08
CA ASN A 134 -15.07 -4.98 18.69
C ASN A 134 -14.62 -4.16 19.93
N THR A 135 -13.32 -3.85 20.07
CA THR A 135 -12.83 -2.94 21.14
C THR A 135 -12.56 -1.51 20.66
N ASP A 136 -13.15 -1.12 19.51
CA ASP A 136 -12.89 0.14 18.82
C ASP A 136 -14.14 0.76 18.14
N ASN A 137 -13.93 1.69 17.20
CA ASN A 137 -14.97 2.37 16.44
C ASN A 137 -15.57 1.57 15.25
N THR A 138 -15.16 0.33 14.97
CA THR A 138 -15.65 -0.49 13.83
C THR A 138 -17.17 -0.54 13.77
N THR A 139 -17.86 -0.75 14.89
CA THR A 139 -19.34 -0.79 14.93
C THR A 139 -19.97 0.54 14.50
N ALA A 140 -19.35 1.68 14.83
CA ALA A 140 -19.85 3.00 14.46
C ALA A 140 -19.59 3.31 12.97
N VAL A 141 -18.40 2.97 12.45
CA VAL A 141 -18.05 3.12 11.03
C VAL A 141 -19.01 2.32 10.16
N LEU A 142 -19.24 1.04 10.50
CA LEU A 142 -20.17 0.19 9.75
C LEU A 142 -21.61 0.68 9.86
N ARG A 143 -22.03 1.18 11.02
CA ARG A 143 -23.36 1.76 11.19
C ARG A 143 -23.55 3.01 10.34
N GLU A 144 -22.57 3.90 10.27
CA GLU A 144 -22.59 5.07 9.38
C GLU A 144 -22.71 4.63 7.93
N TRP A 145 -21.83 3.73 7.49
CA TRP A 145 -21.83 3.20 6.13
C TRP A 145 -23.18 2.58 5.76
N LEU A 146 -23.69 1.64 6.58
CA LEU A 146 -24.97 0.95 6.37
C LEU A 146 -26.15 1.92 6.28
N ILE A 147 -26.21 2.95 7.13
CA ILE A 147 -27.27 3.98 7.07
C ILE A 147 -27.27 4.68 5.70
N ASN A 148 -26.09 4.90 5.14
CA ASN A 148 -25.88 5.62 3.88
C ASN A 148 -26.06 4.72 2.63
N VAL A 149 -25.72 3.43 2.69
CA VAL A 149 -25.80 2.50 1.55
C VAL A 149 -27.03 1.60 1.49
N GLN A 150 -27.81 1.47 2.57
CA GLN A 150 -28.94 0.52 2.65
C GLN A 150 -29.93 0.60 1.46
N THR A 151 -30.09 1.77 0.84
CA THR A 151 -30.99 1.98 -0.31
C THR A 151 -30.43 1.48 -1.66
N LEU A 152 -29.13 1.15 -1.72
CA LEU A 152 -28.47 0.54 -2.87
C LEU A 152 -28.70 -0.98 -2.91
N TYR A 153 -28.99 -1.57 -1.76
CA TYR A 153 -29.22 -3.00 -1.57
C TYR A 153 -30.72 -3.32 -1.50
N HIS A 154 -31.07 -4.58 -1.75
CA HIS A 154 -32.45 -5.05 -1.67
C HIS A 154 -32.92 -5.22 -0.21
N SER A 155 -32.05 -5.74 0.64
CA SER A 155 -32.24 -5.81 2.09
C SER A 155 -30.90 -5.88 2.80
N VAL A 156 -30.77 -5.21 3.94
CA VAL A 156 -29.58 -5.28 4.81
C VAL A 156 -29.95 -6.03 6.09
N GLU A 157 -29.16 -7.03 6.45
CA GLU A 157 -29.18 -7.63 7.79
C GLU A 157 -27.93 -7.16 8.58
N TRP A 158 -28.14 -6.68 9.80
CA TRP A 158 -27.08 -6.14 10.66
C TRP A 158 -27.07 -6.86 12.01
N ARG A 159 -25.94 -7.46 12.36
CA ARG A 159 -25.74 -8.23 13.60
C ARG A 159 -24.52 -7.70 14.38
N PRO A 160 -24.65 -6.56 15.07
CA PRO A 160 -23.58 -6.03 15.90
C PRO A 160 -23.42 -6.85 17.18
N MET A 161 -22.18 -7.06 17.60
CA MET A 161 -21.84 -7.54 18.94
C MET A 161 -20.71 -6.67 19.51
N GLU A 162 -21.06 -5.81 20.46
CA GLU A 162 -20.13 -4.89 21.14
C GLU A 162 -19.68 -5.40 22.52
N GLU A 163 -20.51 -6.24 23.16
CA GLU A 163 -20.25 -6.75 24.51
C GLU A 163 -20.56 -8.26 24.60
N PRO A 164 -19.68 -9.08 25.23
CA PRO A 164 -18.40 -8.65 25.81
C PRO A 164 -17.39 -8.20 24.74
N ARG A 165 -16.31 -7.56 25.18
CA ARG A 165 -15.25 -7.02 24.31
C ARG A 165 -14.12 -8.00 23.98
N SER A 166 -14.15 -9.19 24.55
CA SER A 166 -13.11 -10.20 24.45
C SER A 166 -13.69 -11.56 24.80
N TYR A 167 -13.17 -12.62 24.19
CA TYR A 167 -13.48 -13.98 24.61
C TYR A 167 -12.77 -14.32 25.93
N PRO A 168 -13.33 -15.18 26.81
CA PRO A 168 -12.69 -15.53 28.09
C PRO A 168 -11.39 -16.33 27.97
N ASP A 169 -11.14 -16.92 26.80
CA ASP A 169 -10.01 -17.77 26.45
C ASP A 169 -9.03 -17.10 25.46
N GLU A 170 -9.18 -15.79 25.18
CA GLU A 170 -8.22 -15.03 24.37
C GLU A 170 -7.13 -14.36 25.22
N GLU A 171 -5.92 -14.20 24.66
CA GLU A 171 -4.79 -13.53 25.34
C GLU A 171 -4.64 -12.06 24.91
N GLY A 172 -5.30 -11.71 23.81
CA GLY A 172 -5.23 -10.41 23.17
C GLY A 172 -6.13 -10.40 21.92
N PRO A 173 -6.32 -9.23 21.29
CA PRO A 173 -7.31 -9.07 20.23
C PRO A 173 -6.98 -9.85 18.96
N LYS A 174 -5.74 -10.34 18.82
CA LYS A 174 -5.26 -11.17 17.71
C LYS A 174 -5.15 -12.66 18.04
N HIS A 175 -5.42 -13.09 19.26
CA HIS A 175 -5.49 -14.51 19.60
C HIS A 175 -6.81 -15.10 19.08
N TRP A 176 -6.71 -16.10 18.21
CA TRP A 176 -7.84 -16.89 17.71
C TRP A 176 -8.11 -18.09 18.61
N SER A 177 -8.86 -17.84 19.68
CA SER A 177 -9.27 -18.89 20.61
C SER A 177 -10.33 -19.81 19.99
N ASN A 178 -10.50 -21.01 20.57
CA ASN A 178 -11.54 -21.95 20.18
C ASN A 178 -12.94 -21.32 20.25
N SER A 179 -13.21 -20.51 21.27
CA SER A 179 -14.50 -19.82 21.40
C SER A 179 -14.76 -18.82 20.27
N ARG A 180 -13.71 -18.13 19.80
CA ARG A 180 -13.79 -17.22 18.64
C ARG A 180 -14.00 -17.99 17.34
N TYR A 181 -13.22 -19.03 17.06
CA TYR A 181 -13.43 -19.89 15.88
C TYR A 181 -14.85 -20.47 15.84
N GLU A 182 -15.36 -20.96 16.99
CA GLU A 182 -16.72 -21.46 17.10
C GLU A 182 -17.77 -20.38 16.76
N HIS A 183 -17.56 -19.14 17.22
CA HIS A 183 -18.46 -18.03 16.92
C HIS A 183 -18.45 -17.65 15.44
N VAL A 184 -17.26 -17.48 14.83
CA VAL A 184 -17.10 -17.18 13.41
C VAL A 184 -17.76 -18.26 12.54
N MET A 185 -17.54 -19.54 12.86
CA MET A 185 -18.20 -20.66 12.18
C MET A 185 -19.72 -20.62 12.32
N LYS A 186 -20.27 -20.31 13.51
CA LYS A 186 -21.72 -20.13 13.71
C LYS A 186 -22.29 -18.98 12.88
N LEU A 187 -21.57 -17.85 12.78
CA LEU A 187 -22.00 -16.71 11.96
C LEU A 187 -21.97 -17.04 10.46
N ARG A 188 -20.89 -17.65 9.96
CA ARG A 188 -20.80 -18.12 8.56
C ARG A 188 -21.87 -19.18 8.24
N GLN A 189 -22.16 -20.08 9.18
CA GLN A 189 -23.26 -21.05 9.05
C GLN A 189 -24.64 -20.37 8.99
N ALA A 190 -24.88 -19.38 9.86
CA ALA A 190 -26.14 -18.65 9.88
C ALA A 190 -26.34 -17.85 8.59
N ALA A 191 -25.28 -17.27 8.03
CA ALA A 191 -25.30 -16.61 6.74
C ALA A 191 -25.61 -17.56 5.57
N LEU A 192 -24.93 -18.72 5.51
CA LEU A 192 -25.19 -19.76 4.52
C LEU A 192 -26.65 -20.26 4.61
N LYS A 193 -27.19 -20.38 5.83
CA LYS A 193 -28.60 -20.71 6.03
C LYS A 193 -29.53 -19.59 5.53
N SER A 194 -29.29 -18.34 5.91
CA SER A 194 -30.08 -17.18 5.45
C SER A 194 -30.12 -17.08 3.92
N ALA A 195 -28.98 -17.30 3.23
CA ALA A 195 -28.92 -17.33 1.77
C ALA A 195 -29.84 -18.40 1.16
N ARG A 196 -29.81 -19.63 1.71
CA ARG A 196 -30.66 -20.74 1.28
C ARG A 196 -32.14 -20.47 1.58
N ASP A 197 -32.46 -19.93 2.75
CA ASP A 197 -33.83 -19.60 3.18
C ASP A 197 -34.46 -18.48 2.32
N MET A 198 -33.63 -17.58 1.77
CA MET A 198 -34.04 -16.52 0.82
C MET A 198 -33.96 -16.94 -0.67
N TRP A 199 -33.61 -18.19 -0.96
CA TRP A 199 -33.40 -18.70 -2.32
C TRP A 199 -32.40 -17.89 -3.15
N ALA A 200 -31.33 -17.37 -2.54
CA ALA A 200 -30.23 -16.77 -3.28
C ALA A 200 -29.44 -17.84 -4.03
N ASP A 201 -29.15 -17.66 -5.33
CA ASP A 201 -28.46 -18.69 -6.09
C ASP A 201 -26.92 -18.71 -5.90
N TYR A 202 -26.34 -17.67 -5.27
CA TYR A 202 -24.93 -17.60 -4.84
C TYR A 202 -24.86 -16.93 -3.46
N ILE A 203 -23.77 -17.22 -2.73
CA ILE A 203 -23.31 -16.45 -1.57
C ILE A 203 -21.82 -16.15 -1.75
N LEU A 204 -21.43 -14.88 -1.69
CA LEU A 204 -20.03 -14.45 -1.62
C LEU A 204 -19.71 -14.15 -0.16
N PHE A 205 -18.68 -14.79 0.39
CA PHE A 205 -18.05 -14.40 1.65
C PHE A 205 -16.86 -13.49 1.34
N VAL A 206 -16.74 -12.38 2.07
CA VAL A 206 -15.62 -11.42 1.99
C VAL A 206 -15.23 -11.00 3.41
N ASP A 207 -14.05 -11.38 3.89
CA ASP A 207 -13.51 -10.82 5.13
C ASP A 207 -13.04 -9.35 4.93
N ALA A 208 -13.14 -8.56 6.00
CA ALA A 208 -12.98 -7.10 6.13
C ALA A 208 -11.76 -6.49 5.45
N ASP A 209 -10.67 -7.24 5.55
CA ASP A 209 -9.32 -6.82 5.25
C ASP A 209 -8.88 -7.30 3.86
N ASN A 210 -9.79 -7.95 3.12
CA ASN A 210 -9.63 -8.22 1.70
C ASN A 210 -9.99 -6.98 0.87
N LEU A 211 -8.99 -6.45 0.21
CA LEU A 211 -9.03 -5.21 -0.56
C LEU A 211 -9.34 -5.54 -2.02
N LEU A 212 -10.62 -5.71 -2.36
CA LEU A 212 -11.08 -6.06 -3.71
C LEU A 212 -10.94 -4.87 -4.68
N THR A 213 -9.77 -4.73 -5.29
CA THR A 213 -9.47 -3.66 -6.25
C THR A 213 -10.10 -3.86 -7.63
N ASN A 214 -10.60 -5.06 -7.95
CA ASN A 214 -11.25 -5.37 -9.22
C ASN A 214 -12.79 -5.39 -9.08
N PRO A 215 -13.52 -4.42 -9.66
CA PRO A 215 -14.97 -4.34 -9.53
C PRO A 215 -15.73 -5.46 -10.25
N ASP A 216 -15.10 -6.16 -11.20
CA ASP A 216 -15.73 -7.28 -11.91
C ASP A 216 -15.58 -8.62 -11.15
N THR A 217 -14.94 -8.65 -9.97
CA THR A 217 -14.62 -9.86 -9.19
C THR A 217 -15.80 -10.84 -9.07
N LEU A 218 -16.97 -10.36 -8.64
CA LEU A 218 -18.15 -11.21 -8.48
C LEU A 218 -18.58 -11.84 -9.82
N GLY A 219 -18.66 -11.05 -10.89
CA GLY A 219 -19.06 -11.52 -12.22
C GLY A 219 -18.05 -12.52 -12.82
N LEU A 220 -16.76 -12.27 -12.61
CA LEU A 220 -15.68 -13.17 -13.02
C LEU A 220 -15.76 -14.52 -12.29
N LEU A 221 -15.95 -14.52 -10.97
CA LEU A 221 -16.09 -15.76 -10.18
C LEU A 221 -17.33 -16.56 -10.58
N MET A 222 -18.46 -15.88 -10.83
CA MET A 222 -19.69 -16.51 -11.35
C MET A 222 -19.46 -17.18 -12.72
N ALA A 223 -18.67 -16.55 -13.60
CA ALA A 223 -18.39 -17.07 -14.94
C ALA A 223 -17.56 -18.37 -14.94
N GLU A 224 -16.82 -18.68 -13.86
CA GLU A 224 -16.05 -19.92 -13.74
C GLU A 224 -16.92 -21.17 -13.49
N ASN A 225 -18.19 -20.98 -13.13
CA ASN A 225 -19.18 -22.03 -12.94
C ASN A 225 -18.66 -23.18 -12.03
N LYS A 226 -18.16 -22.83 -10.85
CA LYS A 226 -17.67 -23.76 -9.81
C LYS A 226 -18.59 -23.77 -8.60
N THR A 227 -18.57 -24.86 -7.82
CA THR A 227 -19.37 -24.95 -6.59
C THR A 227 -18.80 -24.06 -5.49
N VAL A 228 -17.47 -24.03 -5.33
CA VAL A 228 -16.75 -23.10 -4.45
C VAL A 228 -15.55 -22.54 -5.23
N VAL A 229 -15.42 -21.21 -5.31
CA VAL A 229 -14.31 -20.54 -6.01
C VAL A 229 -13.88 -19.25 -5.34
N ALA A 230 -12.57 -19.09 -5.16
CA ALA A 230 -11.95 -17.89 -4.61
C ALA A 230 -11.20 -17.08 -5.69
N PRO A 231 -11.24 -15.74 -5.63
CA PRO A 231 -10.26 -14.91 -6.31
C PRO A 231 -8.91 -15.08 -5.61
N MET A 232 -7.82 -15.18 -6.36
CA MET A 232 -6.47 -15.16 -5.77
C MET A 232 -6.14 -13.72 -5.36
N LEU A 233 -6.05 -13.50 -4.05
CA LEU A 233 -5.70 -12.22 -3.46
C LEU A 233 -4.18 -12.13 -3.22
N ASP A 234 -3.62 -10.95 -3.49
CA ASP A 234 -2.20 -10.66 -3.34
C ASP A 234 -1.89 -10.11 -1.94
N SER A 235 -1.06 -10.80 -1.18
CA SER A 235 -0.44 -10.29 0.04
C SER A 235 1.02 -9.88 -0.18
N ARG A 236 1.62 -9.27 0.85
CA ARG A 236 3.06 -9.31 1.08
C ARG A 236 3.58 -10.76 1.14
N ALA A 237 4.84 -10.96 0.77
CA ALA A 237 5.56 -12.24 0.86
C ALA A 237 4.87 -13.42 0.14
N ALA A 238 5.02 -14.64 0.68
CA ALA A 238 4.56 -15.89 0.07
C ALA A 238 3.24 -16.44 0.68
N TYR A 239 2.52 -15.59 1.42
CA TYR A 239 1.17 -15.84 1.92
C TYR A 239 0.13 -15.64 0.79
N SER A 240 -1.09 -16.16 0.98
CA SER A 240 -2.26 -15.96 0.12
C SER A 240 -3.49 -16.66 0.70
N ASN A 241 -4.66 -16.32 0.18
CA ASN A 241 -5.95 -16.90 0.56
C ASN A 241 -6.25 -18.34 0.07
N PHE A 242 -5.22 -19.17 -0.18
CA PHE A 242 -5.36 -20.55 -0.67
C PHE A 242 -4.13 -21.42 -0.39
N TRP A 243 -4.33 -22.74 -0.29
CA TRP A 243 -3.26 -23.73 -0.20
C TRP A 243 -3.25 -24.68 -1.40
N CYS A 244 -2.09 -25.02 -1.95
CA CYS A 244 -1.98 -26.05 -3.02
C CYS A 244 -1.81 -27.49 -2.50
N GLY A 245 -1.85 -27.70 -1.19
CA GLY A 245 -1.61 -29.00 -0.56
C GLY A 245 -1.98 -28.95 0.91
N MET A 246 -2.41 -30.10 1.43
CA MET A 246 -2.62 -30.35 2.85
C MET A 246 -1.92 -31.66 3.25
N THR A 247 -1.62 -31.80 4.53
CA THR A 247 -1.17 -33.05 5.16
C THR A 247 -2.36 -33.97 5.44
N SER A 248 -2.11 -35.19 5.92
CA SER A 248 -3.18 -36.10 6.37
C SER A 248 -3.93 -35.60 7.62
N GLN A 249 -3.35 -34.64 8.36
CA GLN A 249 -3.92 -34.03 9.56
C GLN A 249 -4.53 -32.64 9.30
N GLY A 250 -4.82 -32.31 8.04
CA GLY A 250 -5.46 -31.05 7.67
C GLY A 250 -4.54 -29.82 7.57
N TYR A 251 -3.34 -29.86 8.17
CA TYR A 251 -2.39 -28.75 8.07
C TYR A 251 -1.93 -28.47 6.65
N TYR A 252 -1.51 -27.23 6.41
CA TYR A 252 -0.89 -26.76 5.18
C TYR A 252 0.27 -27.64 4.68
N LYS A 253 0.45 -27.66 3.35
CA LYS A 253 1.62 -28.26 2.70
C LYS A 253 1.98 -27.51 1.41
N ARG A 254 3.16 -26.87 1.37
CA ARG A 254 3.70 -26.27 0.13
C ARG A 254 3.87 -27.36 -0.94
N THR A 255 3.45 -27.06 -2.17
CA THR A 255 3.69 -27.92 -3.34
C THR A 255 4.39 -27.13 -4.45
N PRO A 256 5.06 -27.80 -5.42
CA PRO A 256 5.73 -27.14 -6.54
C PRO A 256 4.80 -26.30 -7.44
N ALA A 257 3.48 -26.52 -7.36
CA ALA A 257 2.50 -25.73 -8.10
C ALA A 257 2.25 -24.34 -7.50
N TYR A 258 2.50 -24.16 -6.19
CA TYR A 258 2.08 -22.94 -5.50
C TYR A 258 2.77 -21.68 -6.02
N ILE A 259 4.11 -21.63 -6.07
CA ILE A 259 4.83 -20.41 -6.47
C ILE A 259 4.45 -19.97 -7.90
N PRO A 260 4.40 -20.87 -8.91
CA PRO A 260 3.93 -20.52 -10.25
C PRO A 260 2.49 -20.01 -10.32
N ILE A 261 1.58 -20.49 -9.46
CA ILE A 261 0.20 -19.97 -9.37
C ILE A 261 0.21 -18.60 -8.68
N ARG A 262 0.87 -18.48 -7.53
CA ARG A 262 0.95 -17.27 -6.70
C ARG A 262 1.58 -16.09 -7.41
N LYS A 263 2.59 -16.33 -8.25
CA LYS A 263 3.26 -15.31 -9.11
C LYS A 263 2.53 -15.03 -10.42
N ARG A 264 1.44 -15.75 -10.73
CA ARG A 264 0.74 -15.74 -12.03
C ARG A 264 1.60 -16.14 -13.24
N ASP A 265 2.70 -16.87 -13.01
CA ASP A 265 3.46 -17.57 -14.07
C ASP A 265 2.58 -18.61 -14.78
N ARG A 266 1.66 -19.23 -14.02
CA ARG A 266 0.58 -20.08 -14.52
C ARG A 266 -0.76 -19.41 -14.21
N ARG A 267 -1.42 -18.87 -15.23
CA ARG A 267 -2.75 -18.24 -15.11
C ARG A 267 -3.86 -19.25 -15.38
N GLY A 268 -4.93 -19.18 -14.61
CA GLY A 268 -6.09 -20.07 -14.73
C GLY A 268 -6.97 -20.10 -13.48
N CYS A 269 -7.75 -21.17 -13.36
CA CYS A 269 -8.48 -21.52 -12.15
C CYS A 269 -8.13 -22.96 -11.77
N PHE A 270 -7.58 -23.12 -10.58
CA PHE A 270 -6.91 -24.35 -10.15
C PHE A 270 -7.69 -25.02 -9.04
N ALA A 271 -7.87 -26.33 -9.14
CA ALA A 271 -8.36 -27.15 -8.03
C ALA A 271 -7.36 -27.09 -6.88
N VAL A 272 -7.84 -26.73 -5.69
CA VAL A 272 -7.02 -26.57 -4.48
C VAL A 272 -7.74 -27.18 -3.27
N PRO A 273 -7.01 -27.81 -2.33
CA PRO A 273 -7.63 -28.43 -1.16
C PRO A 273 -8.16 -27.44 -0.12
N MET A 274 -7.83 -26.15 -0.19
CA MET A 274 -8.40 -25.11 0.68
C MET A 274 -8.34 -23.72 0.02
N VAL A 275 -9.41 -22.94 0.18
CA VAL A 275 -9.47 -21.49 -0.04
C VAL A 275 -10.13 -20.81 1.16
N HIS A 276 -9.76 -19.56 1.45
CA HIS A 276 -10.34 -18.80 2.55
C HIS A 276 -10.50 -17.31 2.23
N SER A 277 -11.02 -16.58 3.21
CA SER A 277 -11.20 -15.13 3.31
C SER A 277 -12.06 -14.42 2.28
N THR A 278 -11.88 -14.65 0.99
CA THR A 278 -12.88 -14.29 -0.03
C THR A 278 -13.16 -15.49 -0.91
N PHE A 279 -14.42 -15.92 -1.00
CA PHE A 279 -14.86 -16.99 -1.89
C PHE A 279 -16.36 -17.01 -2.15
N LEU A 280 -16.73 -17.42 -3.35
CA LEU A 280 -18.10 -17.58 -3.84
C LEU A 280 -18.53 -19.06 -3.71
N ILE A 281 -19.75 -19.30 -3.21
CA ILE A 281 -20.44 -20.59 -3.31
C ILE A 281 -21.62 -20.48 -4.28
N ASP A 282 -21.75 -21.44 -5.21
CA ASP A 282 -22.90 -21.59 -6.11
C ASP A 282 -23.96 -22.51 -5.50
N LEU A 283 -25.01 -21.89 -4.96
CA LEU A 283 -26.09 -22.55 -4.20
C LEU A 283 -27.10 -23.28 -5.10
N ARG A 284 -27.05 -23.10 -6.43
CA ARG A 284 -27.87 -23.86 -7.39
C ARG A 284 -27.41 -25.30 -7.52
N LYS A 285 -26.14 -25.55 -7.24
CA LYS A 285 -25.53 -26.87 -7.42
C LYS A 285 -25.94 -27.75 -6.27
N GLU A 286 -26.43 -28.95 -6.58
CA GLU A 286 -26.91 -29.89 -5.57
C GLU A 286 -25.86 -30.21 -4.50
N ALA A 287 -24.59 -30.40 -4.90
CA ALA A 287 -23.47 -30.63 -4.00
C ALA A 287 -23.17 -29.46 -3.02
N SER A 288 -23.72 -28.26 -3.26
CA SER A 288 -23.61 -27.15 -2.30
C SER A 288 -24.51 -27.31 -1.08
N ARG A 289 -25.51 -28.21 -1.10
CA ARG A 289 -26.49 -28.41 -0.02
C ARG A 289 -25.86 -29.00 1.24
N ASP A 290 -24.91 -29.91 1.05
CA ASP A 290 -24.22 -30.63 2.13
C ASP A 290 -23.06 -29.82 2.73
N LEU A 291 -22.75 -28.65 2.17
CA LEU A 291 -21.79 -27.72 2.77
C LEU A 291 -22.32 -27.12 4.07
N ALA A 292 -21.45 -27.10 5.09
CA ALA A 292 -21.69 -26.49 6.38
C ALA A 292 -20.39 -25.92 6.96
N PHE A 293 -20.51 -24.86 7.76
CA PHE A 293 -19.44 -24.32 8.61
C PHE A 293 -19.58 -24.77 10.07
N TYR A 294 -20.81 -25.01 10.53
CA TYR A 294 -21.08 -25.39 11.92
C TYR A 294 -22.37 -26.23 12.05
N PRO A 295 -22.45 -27.22 12.97
CA PRO A 295 -21.33 -27.79 13.72
C PRO A 295 -20.31 -28.47 12.77
N PRO A 296 -19.05 -28.69 13.22
CA PRO A 296 -18.11 -29.51 12.47
C PRO A 296 -18.69 -30.89 12.15
N HIS A 297 -18.23 -31.49 11.05
CA HIS A 297 -18.64 -32.83 10.65
C HIS A 297 -18.38 -33.85 11.79
N PRO A 298 -19.24 -34.85 12.05
CA PRO A 298 -19.05 -35.80 13.15
C PRO A 298 -17.70 -36.54 13.15
N ASP A 299 -17.15 -36.80 11.97
CA ASP A 299 -15.83 -37.44 11.79
C ASP A 299 -14.63 -36.45 11.87
N TYR A 300 -14.87 -35.17 12.20
CA TYR A 300 -13.82 -34.17 12.27
C TYR A 300 -12.89 -34.40 13.47
N THR A 301 -11.60 -34.57 13.21
CA THR A 301 -10.57 -34.91 14.21
C THR A 301 -9.31 -34.07 14.07
N TRP A 302 -9.35 -33.02 13.25
CA TRP A 302 -8.24 -32.10 13.01
C TRP A 302 -8.34 -30.87 13.94
N SER A 303 -7.41 -29.93 13.82
CA SER A 303 -7.36 -28.69 14.60
C SER A 303 -8.64 -27.88 14.47
N PHE A 304 -9.09 -27.25 15.56
CA PHE A 304 -10.33 -26.49 15.58
C PHE A 304 -10.12 -25.06 15.04
N ASP A 305 -10.16 -24.95 13.72
CA ASP A 305 -9.91 -23.75 12.92
C ASP A 305 -11.00 -23.66 11.84
N ASP A 306 -11.53 -22.47 11.58
CA ASP A 306 -12.72 -22.29 10.73
C ASP A 306 -12.47 -22.62 9.25
N ILE A 307 -11.25 -22.39 8.74
CA ILE A 307 -10.90 -22.65 7.34
C ILE A 307 -10.56 -24.13 7.12
N ILE A 308 -9.93 -24.79 8.10
CA ILE A 308 -9.65 -26.23 8.09
C ILE A 308 -10.94 -27.04 8.27
N VAL A 309 -11.84 -26.62 9.17
CA VAL A 309 -13.17 -27.23 9.35
C VAL A 309 -13.99 -27.13 8.05
N PHE A 310 -14.05 -25.95 7.43
CA PHE A 310 -14.78 -25.78 6.17
C PHE A 310 -14.16 -26.56 5.00
N ALA A 311 -12.83 -26.62 4.92
CA ALA A 311 -12.13 -27.43 3.91
C ALA A 311 -12.43 -28.93 4.07
N PHE A 312 -12.50 -29.43 5.31
CA PHE A 312 -12.93 -30.80 5.59
C PHE A 312 -14.40 -31.02 5.24
N ALA A 313 -15.30 -30.08 5.56
CA ALA A 313 -16.71 -30.17 5.18
C ALA A 313 -16.90 -30.24 3.66
N CYS A 314 -16.18 -29.41 2.90
CA CYS A 314 -16.14 -29.48 1.43
C CYS A 314 -15.66 -30.84 0.94
N LYS A 315 -14.59 -31.38 1.53
CA LYS A 315 -14.04 -32.69 1.19
C LYS A 315 -15.04 -33.83 1.45
N GLN A 316 -15.74 -33.83 2.58
CA GLN A 316 -16.74 -34.85 2.92
C GLN A 316 -17.98 -34.77 2.02
N ALA A 317 -18.35 -33.57 1.56
CA ALA A 317 -19.40 -33.35 0.57
C ALA A 317 -18.96 -33.62 -0.89
N GLU A 318 -17.75 -34.15 -1.10
CA GLU A 318 -17.12 -34.35 -2.44
C GLU A 318 -17.02 -33.05 -3.29
N VAL A 319 -17.02 -31.89 -2.64
CA VAL A 319 -16.94 -30.57 -3.28
C VAL A 319 -15.49 -30.11 -3.43
N GLN A 320 -15.03 -30.02 -4.67
CA GLN A 320 -13.74 -29.42 -5.00
C GLN A 320 -13.79 -27.89 -4.94
N MET A 321 -12.91 -27.29 -4.13
CA MET A 321 -12.65 -25.84 -4.11
C MET A 321 -11.68 -25.43 -5.23
N PHE A 322 -11.82 -24.19 -5.71
CA PHE A 322 -10.98 -23.63 -6.78
C PHE A 322 -10.43 -22.24 -6.40
N VAL A 323 -9.21 -21.93 -6.84
CA VAL A 323 -8.65 -20.56 -6.78
C VAL A 323 -8.36 -20.05 -8.19
N CYS A 324 -8.73 -18.81 -8.47
CA CYS A 324 -8.61 -18.17 -9.78
C CYS A 324 -7.64 -17.00 -9.75
N ASN A 325 -6.64 -17.00 -10.63
CA ASN A 325 -5.61 -15.96 -10.72
C ASN A 325 -5.49 -15.33 -12.12
N LYS A 326 -6.52 -15.52 -12.96
CA LYS A 326 -6.58 -14.99 -14.34
C LYS A 326 -6.33 -13.47 -14.36
N GLU A 327 -6.97 -12.77 -13.43
CA GLU A 327 -6.83 -11.33 -13.18
C GLU A 327 -6.09 -11.03 -11.86
N VAL A 328 -5.79 -9.74 -11.66
CA VAL A 328 -5.59 -9.19 -10.31
C VAL A 328 -6.97 -8.86 -9.76
N TYR A 329 -7.34 -9.48 -8.64
CA TYR A 329 -8.67 -9.33 -8.03
C TYR A 329 -8.68 -8.37 -6.85
N GLY A 330 -7.60 -8.40 -6.06
CA GLY A 330 -7.48 -7.64 -4.83
C GLY A 330 -6.31 -8.13 -3.99
N PHE A 331 -6.23 -7.61 -2.76
CA PHE A 331 -5.13 -7.81 -1.84
C PHE A 331 -5.62 -8.27 -0.46
N LEU A 332 -4.72 -8.79 0.38
CA LEU A 332 -5.01 -9.07 1.79
C LEU A 332 -3.76 -8.84 2.67
N PRO A 333 -3.91 -8.47 3.95
CA PRO A 333 -2.79 -8.44 4.89
C PRO A 333 -2.22 -9.84 5.15
N VAL A 334 -1.00 -9.87 5.68
CA VAL A 334 -0.46 -11.07 6.30
C VAL A 334 -0.95 -11.08 7.76
N PRO A 335 -1.49 -12.20 8.26
CA PRO A 335 -1.83 -12.39 9.67
C PRO A 335 -0.77 -11.88 10.64
N LEU A 336 -1.22 -11.21 11.70
CA LEU A 336 -0.37 -10.88 12.83
C LEU A 336 -0.41 -11.99 13.89
N ARG A 337 0.61 -12.01 14.75
CA ARG A 337 0.76 -13.00 15.83
C ARG A 337 -0.33 -12.81 16.89
N ALA A 338 -0.65 -13.86 17.63
CA ALA A 338 -1.69 -13.84 18.68
C ALA A 338 -1.54 -12.70 19.71
N HIS A 339 -0.30 -12.35 20.07
CA HIS A 339 0.04 -11.27 21.02
C HIS A 339 0.16 -9.87 20.39
N SER A 340 -0.11 -9.71 19.09
CA SER A 340 -0.04 -8.41 18.43
C SER A 340 -1.20 -7.49 18.84
N THR A 341 -0.90 -6.20 18.90
CA THR A 341 -1.86 -5.16 19.30
C THR A 341 -2.64 -4.63 18.09
N MET A 342 -3.75 -3.95 18.34
CA MET A 342 -4.48 -3.25 17.27
C MET A 342 -3.70 -2.08 16.66
N ARG A 343 -2.67 -1.57 17.33
CA ARG A 343 -1.75 -0.61 16.72
C ARG A 343 -0.88 -1.28 15.66
N ASP A 344 -0.35 -2.47 15.96
CA ASP A 344 0.42 -3.26 15.00
C ASP A 344 -0.44 -3.57 13.76
N GLU A 345 -1.72 -3.88 13.99
CA GLU A 345 -2.66 -4.10 12.90
C GLU A 345 -2.87 -2.87 12.02
N VAL A 346 -3.17 -1.70 12.60
CA VAL A 346 -3.34 -0.46 11.83
C VAL A 346 -2.09 -0.15 11.00
N GLU A 347 -0.90 -0.34 11.58
CA GLU A 347 0.36 -0.14 10.86
C GLU A 347 0.61 -1.22 9.78
N SER A 348 0.13 -2.46 9.97
CA SER A 348 0.17 -3.56 8.99
C SER A 348 -0.77 -3.33 7.80
N PHE A 349 -2.02 -3.00 8.07
CA PHE A 349 -3.03 -2.72 7.06
C PHE A 349 -2.66 -1.51 6.20
N MET A 350 -2.21 -0.42 6.85
CA MET A 350 -1.67 0.74 6.16
C MET A 350 -0.56 0.34 5.19
N HIS A 351 0.39 -0.51 5.60
CA HIS A 351 1.45 -1.00 4.71
C HIS A 351 0.91 -1.77 3.48
N VAL A 352 -0.19 -2.54 3.60
CA VAL A 352 -0.86 -3.14 2.44
C VAL A 352 -1.36 -2.06 1.47
N GLN A 353 -1.99 -0.99 1.97
CA GLN A 353 -2.41 0.13 1.13
C GLN A 353 -1.23 0.83 0.45
N LEU A 354 -0.08 0.96 1.13
CA LEU A 354 1.13 1.52 0.53
C LEU A 354 1.67 0.63 -0.60
N GLU A 355 1.69 -0.71 -0.44
CA GLU A 355 2.11 -1.64 -1.49
C GLU A 355 1.16 -1.63 -2.70
N ILE A 356 -0.15 -1.49 -2.48
CA ILE A 356 -1.12 -1.31 -3.58
C ILE A 356 -0.77 -0.08 -4.43
N MET A 357 -0.43 1.04 -3.77
CA MET A 357 -0.05 2.30 -4.41
C MET A 357 1.28 2.25 -5.20
N VAL A 358 2.06 1.17 -5.11
CA VAL A 358 3.26 1.00 -5.94
C VAL A 358 2.91 0.77 -7.41
N LYS A 359 1.78 0.09 -7.69
CA LYS A 359 1.38 -0.31 -9.06
C LYS A 359 -0.04 0.09 -9.45
N ASN A 360 -0.86 0.55 -8.50
CA ASN A 360 -2.25 0.93 -8.70
C ASN A 360 -2.47 2.36 -8.17
N PRO A 361 -3.56 3.03 -8.57
CA PRO A 361 -3.99 4.27 -7.91
C PRO A 361 -4.22 4.06 -6.40
N PRO A 362 -4.16 5.14 -5.59
CA PRO A 362 -4.65 5.10 -4.21
C PRO A 362 -6.06 4.54 -4.12
N MET A 363 -6.30 3.68 -3.13
CA MET A 363 -7.65 3.32 -2.77
C MET A 363 -8.26 4.47 -1.97
N GLU A 364 -9.34 5.03 -2.47
CA GLU A 364 -10.10 6.04 -1.75
C GLU A 364 -11.08 5.39 -0.77
N PRO A 365 -11.26 5.97 0.43
CA PRO A 365 -12.33 5.57 1.34
C PRO A 365 -13.71 5.70 0.67
N SER A 366 -14.67 4.91 1.13
CA SER A 366 -16.06 4.99 0.67
C SER A 366 -16.62 6.42 0.75
N GLU A 367 -17.32 6.86 -0.31
CA GLU A 367 -18.04 8.16 -0.32
C GLU A 367 -19.13 8.26 0.76
N TYR A 368 -19.50 7.12 1.36
CA TYR A 368 -20.51 6.95 2.39
C TYR A 368 -19.96 7.00 3.83
N LEU A 369 -18.70 7.43 4.03
CA LEU A 369 -18.03 7.46 5.33
C LEU A 369 -17.35 8.80 5.64
N SER A 370 -17.52 9.27 6.88
CA SER A 370 -16.82 10.43 7.43
C SER A 370 -15.39 10.07 7.86
N VAL A 371 -14.41 10.35 6.99
CA VAL A 371 -13.00 10.15 7.32
C VAL A 371 -12.42 11.40 7.99
N LEU A 372 -11.88 11.23 9.20
CA LEU A 372 -11.16 12.31 9.89
C LEU A 372 -9.87 12.66 9.13
N PRO A 373 -9.58 13.97 8.90
CA PRO A 373 -8.31 14.38 8.33
C PRO A 373 -7.14 13.89 9.20
N LYS A 374 -6.17 13.23 8.56
CA LYS A 374 -4.89 12.91 9.19
C LYS A 374 -4.15 14.22 9.52
N VAL A 375 -3.38 14.24 10.60
CA VAL A 375 -2.58 15.37 11.06
C VAL A 375 -1.10 14.98 10.96
N PRO A 376 -0.41 15.33 9.86
CA PRO A 376 0.98 14.93 9.66
C PRO A 376 1.95 15.62 10.61
N ASP A 377 3.03 14.93 10.98
CA ASP A 377 4.14 15.45 11.78
C ASP A 377 5.49 15.16 11.12
N LYS A 378 6.56 15.78 11.61
CA LYS A 378 7.92 15.60 11.09
C LYS A 378 8.73 14.50 11.77
N MET A 379 8.10 13.56 12.49
CA MET A 379 8.80 12.47 13.21
C MET A 379 9.91 12.98 14.16
N GLY A 380 9.74 14.15 14.77
CA GLY A 380 10.76 14.75 15.64
C GLY A 380 12.04 15.21 14.92
N PHE A 381 12.09 15.21 13.59
CA PHE A 381 13.10 15.90 12.80
C PHE A 381 12.72 17.37 12.59
N ASP A 382 13.69 18.24 12.37
CA ASP A 382 13.44 19.66 12.05
C ASP A 382 12.81 19.82 10.66
N GLU A 383 13.25 18.96 9.73
CA GLU A 383 12.74 18.89 8.38
C GLU A 383 12.73 17.46 7.82
N VAL A 384 11.69 17.16 7.06
CA VAL A 384 11.54 15.94 6.26
C VAL A 384 11.57 16.38 4.81
N PHE A 385 12.63 16.07 4.08
CA PHE A 385 12.77 16.45 2.67
C PHE A 385 12.31 15.32 1.75
N MET A 386 11.59 15.67 0.68
CA MET A 386 11.28 14.76 -0.42
C MET A 386 11.78 15.35 -1.74
N ILE A 387 12.74 14.67 -2.37
CA ILE A 387 13.32 15.05 -3.67
C ILE A 387 12.41 14.54 -4.78
N ASN A 388 12.00 15.42 -5.70
CA ASN A 388 11.22 15.05 -6.88
C ASN A 388 11.54 15.93 -8.08
N LEU A 389 11.67 15.32 -9.25
CA LEU A 389 11.73 16.05 -10.52
C LEU A 389 10.35 16.64 -10.83
N LYS A 390 10.29 17.95 -11.12
CA LYS A 390 9.04 18.70 -11.35
C LYS A 390 8.10 18.06 -12.39
N HIS A 391 8.67 17.36 -13.38
CA HIS A 391 7.91 16.68 -14.44
C HIS A 391 7.39 15.29 -14.04
N ARG A 392 7.89 14.68 -12.95
CA ARG A 392 7.45 13.39 -12.37
C ARG A 392 6.30 13.59 -11.39
N ALA A 393 5.21 14.17 -11.87
CA ALA A 393 3.99 14.37 -11.07
C ALA A 393 3.37 13.04 -10.60
N ASP A 394 3.54 11.97 -11.38
CA ASP A 394 3.16 10.59 -11.08
C ASP A 394 3.79 10.09 -9.78
N ARG A 395 5.12 10.24 -9.65
CA ARG A 395 5.86 9.81 -8.45
C ARG A 395 5.53 10.69 -7.26
N ARG A 396 5.45 12.01 -7.48
CA ARG A 396 5.12 13.01 -6.47
C ARG A 396 3.76 12.74 -5.81
N GLU A 397 2.72 12.52 -6.61
CA GLU A 397 1.36 12.28 -6.09
C GLU A 397 1.31 11.01 -5.23
N ARG A 398 1.88 9.91 -5.74
CA ARG A 398 2.03 8.64 -5.01
C ARG A 398 2.76 8.84 -3.67
N MET A 399 3.91 9.52 -3.67
CA MET A 399 4.71 9.74 -2.47
C MET A 399 4.04 10.66 -1.47
N LEU A 400 3.39 11.75 -1.91
CA LEU A 400 2.64 12.62 -1.02
C LEU A 400 1.46 11.89 -0.38
N ARG A 401 0.72 11.06 -1.12
CA ARG A 401 -0.33 10.21 -0.53
C ARG A 401 0.27 9.20 0.45
N THR A 402 1.39 8.58 0.12
CA THR A 402 2.09 7.58 0.96
C THR A 402 2.60 8.17 2.28
N LEU A 403 3.11 9.40 2.25
CA LEU A 403 3.53 10.15 3.44
C LEU A 403 2.31 10.63 4.25
N TYR A 404 1.25 11.10 3.58
CA TYR A 404 -0.01 11.48 4.23
C TYR A 404 -0.65 10.32 4.98
N GLU A 405 -0.73 9.11 4.38
CA GLU A 405 -1.25 7.91 5.05
C GLU A 405 -0.49 7.60 6.35
N GLN A 406 0.85 7.72 6.32
CA GLN A 406 1.73 7.54 7.48
C GLN A 406 1.77 8.73 8.45
N GLN A 407 1.00 9.80 8.18
CA GLN A 407 1.01 11.05 8.94
C GLN A 407 2.40 11.68 9.02
N ILE A 408 3.11 11.73 7.89
CA ILE A 408 4.43 12.36 7.75
C ILE A 408 4.28 13.64 6.94
N ASP A 409 4.59 14.79 7.55
CA ASP A 409 4.72 16.07 6.84
C ASP A 409 6.04 16.09 6.07
N CYS A 410 6.10 16.78 4.91
CA CYS A 410 7.34 16.91 4.17
C CYS A 410 7.46 18.20 3.35
N LYS A 411 8.69 18.70 3.27
CA LYS A 411 9.10 19.74 2.33
C LYS A 411 9.53 19.11 1.01
N ILE A 412 8.82 19.46 -0.05
CA ILE A 412 9.18 19.09 -1.43
C ILE A 412 10.38 19.92 -1.89
N ILE A 413 11.42 19.24 -2.37
CA ILE A 413 12.58 19.84 -3.01
C ILE A 413 12.50 19.59 -4.52
N GLU A 414 12.42 20.67 -5.29
CA GLU A 414 12.48 20.60 -6.76
C GLU A 414 13.88 20.15 -7.20
N ALA A 415 13.96 18.87 -7.58
CA ALA A 415 15.19 18.24 -8.02
C ALA A 415 15.75 18.93 -9.26
N VAL A 416 17.08 18.95 -9.39
CA VAL A 416 17.76 19.51 -10.56
C VAL A 416 17.58 18.55 -11.72
N ASP A 417 16.80 18.97 -12.73
CA ASP A 417 16.72 18.26 -14.00
C ASP A 417 18.03 18.48 -14.78
N GLY A 418 18.99 17.60 -14.54
CA GLY A 418 20.28 17.67 -15.20
C GLY A 418 20.18 17.53 -16.72
N LYS A 419 19.15 16.85 -17.27
CA LYS A 419 18.93 16.77 -18.73
C LYS A 419 18.68 18.16 -19.33
N ALA A 420 18.08 19.07 -18.56
CA ALA A 420 17.82 20.46 -18.95
C ALA A 420 19.02 21.42 -18.77
N MET A 421 20.03 21.05 -17.98
CA MET A 421 21.21 21.91 -17.76
C MET A 421 22.08 22.03 -19.01
N ASN A 422 22.58 23.23 -19.29
CA ASN A 422 23.55 23.49 -20.36
C ASN A 422 24.98 23.63 -19.82
N SER A 423 26.00 23.51 -20.69
CA SER A 423 27.41 23.54 -20.27
C SER A 423 27.82 24.83 -19.57
N SER A 424 27.25 25.99 -19.94
CA SER A 424 27.58 27.27 -19.30
C SER A 424 27.05 27.38 -17.87
N GLU A 425 25.94 26.71 -17.55
CA GLU A 425 25.44 26.61 -16.17
C GLU A 425 26.36 25.73 -15.31
N VAL A 426 26.85 24.61 -15.87
CA VAL A 426 27.81 23.70 -15.22
C VAL A 426 29.13 24.43 -14.93
N GLU A 427 29.66 25.17 -15.92
CA GLU A 427 30.86 26.00 -15.76
C GLU A 427 30.66 27.13 -14.74
N ALA A 428 29.52 27.82 -14.77
CA ALA A 428 29.20 28.91 -13.83
C ALA A 428 29.04 28.43 -12.38
N MET A 429 28.64 27.17 -12.17
CA MET A 429 28.61 26.52 -10.86
C MET A 429 29.98 26.00 -10.41
N GLY A 430 31.04 26.18 -11.21
CA GLY A 430 32.39 25.72 -10.89
C GLY A 430 32.56 24.20 -10.93
N ILE A 431 31.65 23.49 -11.60
CA ILE A 431 31.59 22.03 -11.54
C ILE A 431 32.70 21.40 -12.39
N GLN A 432 33.56 20.63 -11.73
CA GLN A 432 34.65 19.88 -12.35
C GLN A 432 34.54 18.43 -11.92
N MET A 433 34.57 17.50 -12.88
CA MET A 433 34.56 16.07 -12.56
C MET A 433 35.90 15.65 -11.95
N LEU A 434 35.84 14.67 -11.04
CA LEU A 434 37.03 14.03 -10.51
C LEU A 434 37.92 13.48 -11.66
N PRO A 435 39.22 13.85 -11.75
CA PRO A 435 40.11 13.34 -12.76
C PRO A 435 40.18 11.81 -12.76
N GLY A 436 40.03 11.20 -13.93
CA GLY A 436 40.10 9.73 -14.08
C GLY A 436 38.83 8.96 -13.72
N TYR A 437 37.81 9.60 -13.14
CA TYR A 437 36.55 8.91 -12.81
C TYR A 437 35.90 8.25 -14.03
N LYS A 438 35.51 6.99 -13.85
CA LYS A 438 34.66 6.22 -14.76
C LYS A 438 33.70 5.37 -13.94
N ASP A 439 32.43 5.38 -14.34
CA ASP A 439 31.37 4.47 -13.92
C ASP A 439 31.90 3.01 -13.92
N PRO A 440 31.85 2.28 -12.79
CA PRO A 440 32.43 0.94 -12.68
C PRO A 440 31.84 -0.12 -13.63
N TYR A 441 30.58 0.03 -14.04
CA TYR A 441 29.86 -0.95 -14.88
C TYR A 441 30.02 -0.65 -16.38
N HIS A 442 29.89 0.62 -16.73
CA HIS A 442 29.81 1.10 -18.10
C HIS A 442 31.12 1.73 -18.60
N GLY A 443 32.07 2.03 -17.71
CA GLY A 443 33.38 2.62 -18.06
C GLY A 443 33.30 4.05 -18.60
N ARG A 444 32.18 4.76 -18.35
CA ARG A 444 31.86 6.08 -18.90
C ARG A 444 32.05 7.19 -17.86
N PRO A 445 32.20 8.47 -18.27
CA PRO A 445 32.03 9.60 -17.37
C PRO A 445 30.58 9.74 -16.87
N LEU A 446 30.40 10.64 -15.91
CA LEU A 446 29.11 11.03 -15.33
C LEU A 446 28.05 11.35 -16.41
N THR A 447 26.80 10.95 -16.19
CA THR A 447 25.66 11.46 -16.96
C THR A 447 25.21 12.82 -16.46
N LYS A 448 24.48 13.57 -17.29
CA LYS A 448 23.75 14.77 -16.85
C LYS A 448 22.73 14.45 -15.74
N GLY A 449 22.12 13.27 -15.74
CA GLY A 449 21.14 12.85 -14.74
C GLY A 449 21.76 12.56 -13.37
N GLU A 450 22.91 11.89 -13.32
CA GLU A 450 23.72 11.74 -12.10
C GLU A 450 24.14 13.10 -11.51
N LEU A 451 24.53 14.05 -12.38
CA LEU A 451 24.80 15.45 -11.99
C LEU A 451 23.57 16.10 -11.35
N GLY A 452 22.40 15.96 -11.95
CA GLY A 452 21.13 16.46 -11.41
C GLY A 452 20.76 15.84 -10.05
N CYS A 453 20.97 14.54 -9.89
CA CYS A 453 20.78 13.84 -8.61
C CYS A 453 21.67 14.43 -7.52
N PHE A 454 22.99 14.47 -7.74
CA PHE A 454 23.94 15.02 -6.77
C PHE A 454 23.58 16.47 -6.39
N LEU A 455 23.31 17.33 -7.36
CA LEU A 455 22.96 18.73 -7.11
C LEU A 455 21.66 18.88 -6.30
N SER A 456 20.76 17.89 -6.35
CA SER A 456 19.53 17.87 -5.55
C SER A 456 19.81 17.59 -4.07
N HIS A 457 20.70 16.63 -3.76
CA HIS A 457 21.16 16.41 -2.38
C HIS A 457 22.04 17.54 -1.86
N TYR A 458 22.95 18.07 -2.69
CA TYR A 458 23.81 19.20 -2.35
C TYR A 458 22.99 20.46 -1.94
N LYS A 459 21.88 20.74 -2.63
CA LYS A 459 20.93 21.80 -2.21
C LYS A 459 20.37 21.57 -0.81
N ILE A 460 20.04 20.32 -0.45
CA ILE A 460 19.53 19.98 0.87
C ILE A 460 20.61 20.15 1.94
N TRP A 461 21.84 19.69 1.71
CA TRP A 461 22.94 19.89 2.65
C TRP A 461 23.20 21.38 2.89
N LYS A 462 23.18 22.19 1.82
CA LYS A 462 23.25 23.66 1.92
C LYS A 462 22.11 24.22 2.76
N GLU A 463 20.87 23.83 2.50
CA GLU A 463 19.71 24.31 3.25
C GLU A 463 19.77 23.91 4.75
N ILE A 464 20.20 22.69 5.06
CA ILE A 464 20.40 22.21 6.45
C ILE A 464 21.38 23.13 7.18
N VAL A 465 22.52 23.46 6.56
CA VAL A 465 23.54 24.32 7.17
C VAL A 465 23.10 25.79 7.24
N GLU A 466 22.44 26.30 6.19
CA GLU A 466 21.93 27.68 6.14
C GLU A 466 20.80 27.94 7.15
N ARG A 467 19.97 26.92 7.45
CA ARG A 467 18.89 26.99 8.45
C ARG A 467 19.31 26.53 9.85
N GLY A 468 20.45 25.84 9.99
CA GLY A 468 20.90 25.25 11.26
C GLY A 468 20.03 24.08 11.75
N LEU A 469 19.57 23.22 10.84
CA LEU A 469 18.74 22.06 11.18
C LEU A 469 19.61 20.96 11.82
N GLU A 470 19.33 20.59 13.07
CA GLU A 470 20.14 19.64 13.84
C GLU A 470 20.08 18.23 13.26
N LYS A 471 18.86 17.79 12.90
CA LYS A 471 18.61 16.49 12.26
C LYS A 471 17.50 16.56 11.23
N SER A 472 17.73 15.96 10.07
CA SER A 472 16.78 15.92 8.95
C SER A 472 16.78 14.55 8.29
N VAL A 473 15.65 14.16 7.69
CA VAL A 473 15.53 12.96 6.86
C VAL A 473 15.25 13.34 5.41
N VAL A 474 15.85 12.60 4.47
CA VAL A 474 15.75 12.84 3.03
C VAL A 474 15.18 11.58 2.37
N PHE A 475 14.15 11.77 1.54
CA PHE A 475 13.52 10.73 0.72
C PHE A 475 13.61 11.07 -0.78
N GLU A 476 13.90 10.08 -1.61
CA GLU A 476 13.68 10.11 -3.07
C GLU A 476 12.23 9.74 -3.43
N ASP A 477 11.82 9.92 -4.70
CA ASP A 477 10.41 9.80 -5.11
C ASP A 477 9.96 8.41 -5.59
N ASP A 478 10.85 7.44 -5.72
CA ASP A 478 10.59 6.10 -6.24
C ASP A 478 10.83 4.94 -5.26
N LEU A 479 10.74 5.23 -3.96
CA LEU A 479 10.78 4.24 -2.88
C LEU A 479 9.39 3.77 -2.38
N ARG A 480 9.38 2.65 -1.66
CA ARG A 480 8.27 2.07 -0.89
C ARG A 480 8.70 1.83 0.56
N PHE A 481 7.76 1.88 1.49
CA PHE A 481 8.02 1.86 2.94
C PHE A 481 7.79 0.47 3.54
N GLU A 482 8.70 0.07 4.41
CA GLU A 482 8.64 -1.20 5.12
C GLU A 482 7.57 -1.19 6.23
N ILE A 483 7.06 -2.37 6.62
CA ILE A 483 6.09 -2.47 7.71
C ILE A 483 6.66 -1.86 9.00
N PHE A 484 5.80 -1.14 9.73
CA PHE A 484 6.15 -0.39 10.95
C PHE A 484 7.17 0.76 10.77
N PHE A 485 7.42 1.23 9.53
CA PHE A 485 8.42 2.26 9.20
C PHE A 485 8.56 3.39 10.23
N LYS A 486 7.51 4.21 10.41
CA LYS A 486 7.54 5.41 11.26
C LYS A 486 7.91 5.05 12.70
N ARG A 487 7.35 3.98 13.25
CA ARG A 487 7.66 3.50 14.61
C ARG A 487 9.10 2.98 14.72
N ARG A 488 9.58 2.19 13.75
CA ARG A 488 10.95 1.66 13.74
C ARG A 488 11.99 2.78 13.64
N LEU A 489 11.76 3.79 12.80
CA LEU A 489 12.65 4.95 12.69
C LEU A 489 12.66 5.79 13.98
N MET A 490 11.48 6.11 14.54
CA MET A 490 11.37 6.86 15.80
C MET A 490 12.10 6.16 16.96
N ASN A 491 11.92 4.84 17.09
CA ASN A 491 12.60 4.06 18.14
C ASN A 491 14.13 4.07 17.95
N LEU A 492 14.62 3.98 16.71
CA LEU A 492 16.06 4.10 16.45
C LEU A 492 16.60 5.48 16.83
N MET A 493 15.89 6.57 16.49
CA MET A 493 16.33 7.91 16.87
C MET A 493 16.36 8.10 18.39
N TYR A 494 15.43 7.47 19.11
CA TYR A 494 15.43 7.45 20.57
C TYR A 494 16.61 6.63 21.14
N ASP A 495 16.85 5.41 20.65
CA ASP A 495 17.96 4.55 21.07
C ASP A 495 19.33 5.25 20.83
N LEU A 496 19.47 6.02 19.74
CA LEU A 496 20.65 6.85 19.44
C LEU A 496 20.86 7.99 20.44
N GLU A 497 19.77 8.65 20.86
CA GLU A 497 19.80 9.76 21.82
C GLU A 497 20.10 9.28 23.24
N GLU A 498 19.57 8.13 23.67
CA GLU A 498 19.85 7.56 25.00
C GLU A 498 21.29 7.02 25.13
N GLU A 499 21.82 6.36 24.10
CA GLU A 499 23.22 5.88 24.10
C GLU A 499 24.23 7.01 23.84
N GLY A 500 23.78 8.20 23.40
CA GLY A 500 24.64 9.34 23.09
C GLY A 500 25.62 9.07 21.95
N LEU A 501 25.20 8.30 20.94
CA LEU A 501 26.06 7.93 19.81
C LEU A 501 26.24 9.11 18.84
N ASP A 502 27.50 9.48 18.55
CA ASP A 502 27.80 10.43 17.47
C ASP A 502 27.54 9.82 16.08
N TRP A 503 26.76 10.50 15.24
CA TRP A 503 26.49 10.10 13.86
C TRP A 503 26.36 11.32 12.92
N ASP A 504 26.75 11.13 11.67
CA ASP A 504 26.62 12.14 10.61
C ASP A 504 25.53 11.78 9.59
N LEU A 505 25.47 10.50 9.21
CA LEU A 505 24.55 9.99 8.19
C LEU A 505 24.10 8.57 8.55
N ILE A 506 22.80 8.29 8.39
CA ILE A 506 22.24 6.95 8.58
C ILE A 506 21.40 6.59 7.36
N TYR A 507 21.86 5.60 6.59
CA TYR A 507 21.06 5.04 5.49
C TYR A 507 19.83 4.30 6.05
N ILE A 508 18.65 4.71 5.60
CA ILE A 508 17.37 4.02 5.88
C ILE A 508 16.84 3.27 4.64
N GLY A 509 17.32 3.63 3.45
CA GLY A 509 17.22 2.88 2.21
C GLY A 509 18.44 3.12 1.32
N ARG A 510 19.10 2.04 0.91
CA ARG A 510 20.26 2.00 0.00
C ARG A 510 20.27 0.67 -0.75
N LYS A 511 21.26 0.47 -1.62
CA LYS A 511 21.74 -0.84 -2.11
C LYS A 511 23.09 -1.12 -1.48
N ARG A 512 23.21 -2.20 -0.72
CA ARG A 512 24.50 -2.62 -0.18
C ARG A 512 25.32 -3.32 -1.26
N MET A 513 26.56 -2.90 -1.46
CA MET A 513 27.40 -3.46 -2.53
C MET A 513 28.36 -4.53 -2.03
N GLN A 514 28.77 -4.48 -0.76
CA GLN A 514 29.61 -5.50 -0.14
C GLN A 514 28.77 -6.59 0.54
N VAL A 515 28.75 -7.80 -0.03
CA VAL A 515 27.90 -8.92 0.45
C VAL A 515 28.66 -10.12 1.05
N ASP A 516 29.98 -10.25 0.86
CA ASP A 516 30.73 -11.46 1.27
C ASP A 516 30.82 -11.69 2.78
N HIS A 517 30.59 -10.64 3.57
CA HIS A 517 30.67 -10.66 5.03
C HIS A 517 29.60 -9.73 5.61
N PRO A 518 28.98 -10.03 6.77
CA PRO A 518 28.02 -9.13 7.41
C PRO A 518 28.67 -7.82 7.83
N GLU A 519 27.93 -6.72 7.76
CA GLU A 519 28.36 -5.43 8.34
C GLU A 519 28.35 -5.51 9.88
N LYS A 520 29.19 -4.69 10.50
CA LYS A 520 29.43 -4.71 11.94
C LYS A 520 28.30 -3.99 12.67
N SER A 521 27.56 -4.70 13.51
CA SER A 521 26.54 -4.12 14.40
C SER A 521 27.15 -3.10 15.36
N VAL A 522 26.43 -1.99 15.56
CA VAL A 522 26.77 -1.00 16.58
C VAL A 522 26.39 -1.56 17.97
N PRO A 523 27.28 -1.54 18.97
CA PRO A 523 26.93 -1.96 20.32
C PRO A 523 25.79 -1.13 20.92
N HIS A 524 24.94 -1.80 21.70
CA HIS A 524 23.78 -1.26 22.43
C HIS A 524 22.63 -0.66 21.59
N VAL A 525 22.91 -0.01 20.45
CA VAL A 525 21.87 0.47 19.52
C VAL A 525 21.38 -0.68 18.63
N ARG A 526 20.09 -1.03 18.75
CA ARG A 526 19.50 -2.15 18.01
C ARG A 526 19.22 -1.78 16.55
N ASN A 527 19.35 -2.76 15.66
CA ASN A 527 19.07 -2.64 14.22
C ASN A 527 19.93 -1.58 13.50
N LEU A 528 21.15 -1.33 13.98
CA LEU A 528 22.11 -0.38 13.41
C LEU A 528 23.44 -1.08 13.12
N VAL A 529 24.04 -0.81 11.97
CA VAL A 529 25.36 -1.30 11.55
C VAL A 529 26.24 -0.15 11.04
N GLU A 530 27.55 -0.30 11.16
CA GLU A 530 28.53 0.51 10.44
C GLU A 530 28.31 0.34 8.93
N ALA A 531 28.11 1.43 8.19
CA ALA A 531 27.86 1.35 6.75
C ALA A 531 29.14 0.98 5.99
N ASP A 532 29.03 0.06 5.03
CA ASP A 532 30.08 -0.24 4.06
C ASP A 532 29.74 0.30 2.66
N TYR A 533 30.49 -0.09 1.62
CA TYR A 533 30.29 0.38 0.26
C TYR A 533 28.83 0.18 -0.20
N SER A 534 28.22 1.27 -0.66
CA SER A 534 26.77 1.42 -0.83
C SER A 534 26.46 2.22 -2.08
N TYR A 535 25.44 1.79 -2.83
CA TYR A 535 24.81 2.58 -3.88
C TYR A 535 23.40 3.03 -3.50
N TRP A 536 22.86 3.96 -4.28
CA TRP A 536 21.54 4.57 -4.12
C TRP A 536 21.34 5.37 -2.83
N THR A 537 20.72 6.53 -2.97
CA THR A 537 20.42 7.47 -1.89
C THR A 537 18.93 7.52 -1.53
N LEU A 538 18.19 6.43 -1.86
CA LEU A 538 16.74 6.27 -1.71
C LEU A 538 16.18 7.00 -0.49
N ALA A 539 16.77 6.75 0.70
CA ALA A 539 16.58 7.63 1.83
C ALA A 539 17.69 7.52 2.89
N TYR A 540 17.97 8.63 3.55
CA TYR A 540 18.89 8.70 4.69
C TYR A 540 18.49 9.78 5.69
N VAL A 541 18.90 9.60 6.94
CA VAL A 541 18.92 10.65 7.97
C VAL A 541 20.30 11.31 7.93
N ILE A 542 20.37 12.63 8.15
CA ILE A 542 21.61 13.40 8.17
C ILE A 542 21.57 14.43 9.31
N SER A 543 22.69 14.61 10.00
CA SER A 543 22.86 15.63 11.04
C SER A 543 23.41 16.94 10.46
N LEU A 544 23.30 18.03 11.21
CA LEU A 544 23.92 19.32 10.87
C LEU A 544 25.43 19.16 10.60
N GLN A 545 26.11 18.38 11.45
CA GLN A 545 27.54 18.13 11.34
C GLN A 545 27.87 17.32 10.08
N GLY A 546 27.06 16.32 9.75
CA GLY A 546 27.19 15.55 8.52
C GLY A 546 27.07 16.44 7.28
N ALA A 547 26.05 17.29 7.22
CA ALA A 547 25.88 18.24 6.12
C ALA A 547 27.07 19.22 6.01
N GLN A 548 27.61 19.72 7.14
CA GLN A 548 28.81 20.55 7.15
C GLN A 548 30.04 19.82 6.60
N LYS A 549 30.29 18.58 7.02
CA LYS A 549 31.41 17.74 6.53
C LYS A 549 31.32 17.51 5.02
N LEU A 550 30.13 17.17 4.50
CA LEU A 550 29.91 16.95 3.07
C LEU A 550 30.12 18.22 2.23
N LEU A 551 29.74 19.40 2.73
CA LEU A 551 29.98 20.67 2.05
C LEU A 551 31.44 21.12 2.13
N ALA A 552 32.09 20.95 3.28
CA ALA A 552 33.50 21.30 3.51
C ALA A 552 34.47 20.46 2.66
N ALA A 553 34.01 19.33 2.11
CA ALA A 553 34.74 18.56 1.12
C ALA A 553 34.88 19.25 -0.25
N GLU A 554 34.20 20.38 -0.49
CA GLU A 554 34.14 21.10 -1.77
C GLU A 554 33.79 20.21 -2.99
N PRO A 555 32.74 19.36 -2.93
CA PRO A 555 32.57 18.29 -3.90
C PRO A 555 32.29 18.75 -5.34
N LEU A 556 31.87 20.00 -5.55
CA LEU A 556 31.63 20.53 -6.90
C LEU A 556 32.92 20.62 -7.73
N SER A 557 34.09 20.84 -7.11
CA SER A 557 35.38 20.95 -7.82
C SER A 557 36.04 19.60 -8.13
N LYS A 558 35.44 18.49 -7.66
CA LYS A 558 35.98 17.12 -7.78
C LYS A 558 34.84 16.10 -7.75
N MET A 559 33.89 16.34 -8.66
CA MET A 559 32.57 15.77 -8.62
C MET A 559 32.55 14.28 -8.99
N LEU A 560 31.77 13.53 -8.21
CA LEU A 560 31.42 12.12 -8.34
C LEU A 560 29.87 12.00 -8.29
N PRO A 561 29.28 10.85 -8.68
CA PRO A 561 27.90 10.52 -8.30
C PRO A 561 27.74 10.60 -6.78
N VAL A 562 26.53 10.91 -6.30
CA VAL A 562 26.28 11.07 -4.86
C VAL A 562 26.57 9.79 -4.08
N ASP A 563 26.31 8.65 -4.69
CA ASP A 563 26.49 7.32 -4.13
C ASP A 563 27.90 6.75 -4.30
N GLU A 564 28.79 7.39 -5.06
CA GLU A 564 30.24 7.15 -5.00
C GLU A 564 30.91 8.14 -4.01
N PHE A 565 30.43 9.40 -3.98
CA PHE A 565 30.94 10.45 -3.11
C PHE A 565 30.72 10.14 -1.62
N LEU A 566 29.52 9.69 -1.24
CA LEU A 566 29.24 9.38 0.16
C LEU A 566 30.20 8.30 0.72
N PRO A 567 30.38 7.11 0.10
CA PRO A 567 31.38 6.13 0.55
C PRO A 567 32.83 6.62 0.59
N VAL A 568 33.22 7.57 -0.27
CA VAL A 568 34.53 8.23 -0.13
C VAL A 568 34.60 9.01 1.18
N MET A 569 33.56 9.78 1.52
CA MET A 569 33.56 10.62 2.73
C MET A 569 33.54 9.84 4.06
N PHE A 570 33.13 8.57 4.05
CA PHE A 570 33.21 7.65 5.20
C PHE A 570 34.26 6.53 5.06
N ASP A 571 35.26 6.71 4.19
CA ASP A 571 36.45 5.85 4.06
C ASP A 571 36.16 4.38 3.67
N LYS A 572 35.09 4.14 2.90
CA LYS A 572 34.61 2.80 2.48
C LYS A 572 34.50 2.62 0.96
N HIS A 573 35.12 3.51 0.18
CA HIS A 573 35.11 3.39 -1.28
C HIS A 573 36.16 2.36 -1.76
N PRO A 574 35.85 1.46 -2.73
CA PRO A 574 36.78 0.40 -3.15
C PRO A 574 37.95 0.87 -4.04
N VAL A 575 37.84 2.08 -4.62
CA VAL A 575 38.88 2.69 -5.46
C VAL A 575 39.62 3.76 -4.66
N SER A 576 40.86 3.47 -4.26
CA SER A 576 41.71 4.36 -3.45
C SER A 576 42.04 5.66 -4.16
N GLU A 577 42.22 5.64 -5.48
CA GLU A 577 42.56 6.80 -6.30
C GLU A 577 41.48 7.90 -6.19
N TYR A 578 40.22 7.53 -5.96
CA TYR A 578 39.15 8.51 -5.76
C TYR A 578 39.21 9.13 -4.37
N MET A 579 39.64 8.35 -3.36
CA MET A 579 39.76 8.79 -1.97
C MET A 579 40.94 9.73 -1.74
N GLU A 580 42.02 9.59 -2.51
CA GLU A 580 43.21 10.48 -2.45
C GLU A 580 42.88 11.96 -2.70
N HIS A 581 41.81 12.26 -3.45
CA HIS A 581 41.33 13.62 -3.69
C HIS A 581 40.56 14.25 -2.51
N PHE A 582 40.31 13.50 -1.43
CA PHE A 582 39.57 13.96 -0.26
C PHE A 582 40.39 13.65 1.00
N GLU A 583 41.05 14.66 1.55
CA GLU A 583 41.92 14.49 2.74
C GLU A 583 41.10 14.18 4.00
N ASN A 584 39.98 14.88 4.21
CA ASN A 584 39.12 14.75 5.38
C ASN A 584 37.93 13.81 5.07
N ARG A 585 38.10 12.51 5.35
CA ARG A 585 37.07 11.46 5.17
C ARG A 585 36.58 10.96 6.53
N ASN A 586 35.99 11.86 7.31
CA ASN A 586 35.60 11.64 8.71
C ASN A 586 34.08 11.65 8.93
N LEU A 587 33.30 11.26 7.91
CA LEU A 587 31.85 11.13 8.02
C LEU A 587 31.52 9.82 8.77
N LEU A 588 30.81 9.92 9.89
CA LEU A 588 30.30 8.81 10.68
C LEU A 588 29.00 8.29 10.04
N ALA A 589 29.14 7.32 9.15
CA ALA A 589 28.03 6.72 8.41
C ALA A 589 27.62 5.35 8.96
N PHE A 590 26.32 5.22 9.21
CA PHE A 590 25.67 3.98 9.63
C PHE A 590 24.56 3.59 8.64
N SER A 591 24.04 2.37 8.78
CA SER A 591 22.85 1.91 8.10
C SER A 591 21.93 1.22 9.09
N VAL A 592 20.62 1.35 8.89
CA VAL A 592 19.66 0.50 9.58
C VAL A 592 19.70 -0.91 8.98
N GLU A 593 19.49 -1.93 9.80
CA GLU A 593 19.48 -3.34 9.39
C GLU A 593 18.40 -4.10 10.19
N PRO A 594 17.35 -4.65 9.55
CA PRO A 594 17.06 -4.57 8.11
C PRO A 594 16.56 -3.18 7.70
N LEU A 595 16.70 -2.85 6.41
CA LEU A 595 16.27 -1.57 5.83
C LEU A 595 14.81 -1.20 6.14
N LEU A 596 14.55 0.10 6.02
CA LEU A 596 13.25 0.73 6.33
C LEU A 596 12.52 1.21 5.08
N VAL A 597 13.23 1.45 3.97
CA VAL A 597 12.63 1.69 2.65
C VAL A 597 13.40 0.95 1.56
N TYR A 598 12.68 0.57 0.50
CA TYR A 598 13.16 -0.19 -0.65
C TYR A 598 12.75 0.54 -1.94
N PRO A 599 13.38 0.28 -3.10
CA PRO A 599 12.89 0.84 -4.36
C PRO A 599 11.52 0.24 -4.71
N THR A 600 10.70 1.00 -5.44
CA THR A 600 9.43 0.52 -6.00
C THR A 600 9.64 -0.56 -7.08
N HIS A 601 10.73 -0.43 -7.85
CA HIS A 601 11.11 -1.31 -8.95
C HIS A 601 12.63 -1.47 -8.96
N TYR A 602 13.13 -2.70 -9.09
CA TYR A 602 14.55 -2.97 -9.28
C TYR A 602 14.93 -2.88 -10.77
N THR A 603 16.23 -2.70 -11.04
CA THR A 603 16.77 -2.69 -12.41
C THR A 603 16.42 -3.98 -13.16
N GLY A 604 15.58 -3.87 -14.19
CA GLY A 604 15.11 -4.99 -15.00
C GLY A 604 13.70 -5.50 -14.66
N ASP A 605 13.04 -4.96 -13.63
CA ASP A 605 11.62 -5.21 -13.37
C ASP A 605 10.74 -4.49 -14.42
N ASP A 606 9.59 -5.08 -14.75
CA ASP A 606 8.57 -4.44 -15.59
C ASP A 606 8.12 -3.11 -14.95
N GLY A 607 8.27 -2.01 -15.68
CA GLY A 607 7.98 -0.64 -15.20
C GLY A 607 9.19 0.15 -14.70
N TYR A 608 10.39 -0.45 -14.62
CA TYR A 608 11.61 0.27 -14.20
C TYR A 608 12.00 1.39 -15.19
N ILE A 609 12.02 2.63 -14.69
CA ILE A 609 12.47 3.83 -15.41
C ILE A 609 13.49 4.55 -14.52
N SER A 610 14.68 4.79 -15.05
CA SER A 610 15.75 5.56 -14.39
C SER A 610 15.96 6.88 -15.12
N ASP A 611 15.81 8.00 -14.40
CA ASP A 611 16.02 9.34 -14.95
C ASP A 611 17.49 9.80 -14.86
N THR A 612 18.29 9.15 -14.02
CA THR A 612 19.74 9.37 -13.90
C THR A 612 20.47 8.71 -15.07
N GLU A 613 20.38 7.39 -15.20
CA GLU A 613 21.16 6.56 -16.12
C GLU A 613 20.85 6.78 -17.62
N THR A 614 19.64 7.26 -17.95
CA THR A 614 19.14 7.36 -19.35
C THR A 614 19.50 8.68 -20.06
N SER A 615 20.48 9.42 -19.54
CA SER A 615 20.77 10.81 -19.96
C SER A 615 22.16 10.98 -20.58
N VAL A 616 22.31 11.96 -21.49
CA VAL A 616 23.58 12.22 -22.20
C VAL A 616 24.76 12.44 -21.24
N VAL A 617 25.98 12.16 -21.72
CA VAL A 617 27.22 12.40 -20.95
C VAL A 617 27.33 13.89 -20.57
N TRP A 618 27.75 14.16 -19.34
CA TRP A 618 27.72 15.49 -18.72
C TRP A 618 28.31 16.62 -19.60
N ASN A 619 29.41 16.35 -20.30
CA ASN A 619 30.15 17.31 -21.13
C ASN A 619 29.92 17.18 -22.65
N ASN A 620 29.09 16.25 -23.11
CA ASN A 620 28.91 16.03 -24.55
C ASN A 620 27.50 15.57 -24.91
N GLU A 621 26.66 16.55 -25.24
CA GLU A 621 25.25 16.38 -25.62
C GLU A 621 25.04 15.53 -26.89
N ARG A 622 26.08 15.31 -27.70
CA ARG A 622 26.03 14.46 -28.90
C ARG A 622 26.17 12.98 -28.57
N VAL A 623 26.64 12.62 -27.37
CA VAL A 623 26.79 11.23 -26.92
C VAL A 623 25.57 10.85 -26.07
N LYS A 624 24.58 10.25 -26.73
CA LYS A 624 23.49 9.54 -26.04
C LYS A 624 24.05 8.30 -25.36
N THR A 625 23.63 8.07 -24.12
CA THR A 625 23.96 6.90 -23.29
C THR A 625 22.94 5.77 -23.45
N ASP A 626 21.92 5.97 -24.27
CA ASP A 626 20.86 5.03 -24.61
C ASP A 626 21.40 3.89 -25.51
N TRP A 627 22.36 3.15 -24.96
CA TRP A 627 22.99 1.99 -25.56
C TRP A 627 22.11 0.77 -25.29
N ASP A 628 21.81 0.00 -26.35
CA ASP A 628 21.03 -1.25 -26.32
C ASP A 628 21.30 -2.07 -25.04
N ARG A 629 20.41 -1.96 -24.05
CA ARG A 629 20.49 -2.66 -22.75
C ARG A 629 20.58 -4.19 -22.91
N ALA A 630 20.22 -4.71 -24.09
CA ALA A 630 20.30 -6.12 -24.47
C ALA A 630 21.70 -6.65 -24.86
N LYS A 631 22.73 -5.79 -25.05
CA LYS A 631 24.00 -6.21 -25.69
C LYS A 631 25.25 -6.26 -24.81
N SER A 632 25.23 -5.75 -23.57
CA SER A 632 26.41 -5.77 -22.71
C SER A 632 26.57 -7.10 -21.97
N GLN A 633 27.67 -7.84 -22.22
CA GLN A 633 28.00 -9.04 -21.44
C GLN A 633 28.20 -8.73 -19.94
N LYS A 634 28.77 -7.57 -19.60
CA LYS A 634 28.90 -7.08 -18.22
C LYS A 634 27.56 -6.80 -17.52
N MET A 635 26.47 -6.62 -18.26
CA MET A 635 25.14 -6.49 -17.64
C MET A 635 24.57 -7.83 -17.17
N LYS A 636 25.05 -8.98 -17.67
CA LYS A 636 24.74 -10.27 -17.02
C LYS A 636 25.39 -10.35 -15.65
N GLU A 637 26.65 -9.91 -15.55
CA GLU A 637 27.33 -9.79 -14.25
C GLU A 637 26.60 -8.78 -13.35
N GLN A 638 26.14 -7.63 -13.87
CA GLN A 638 25.30 -6.70 -13.09
C GLN A 638 23.94 -7.30 -12.70
N GLN A 639 23.32 -8.17 -13.50
CA GLN A 639 22.07 -8.88 -13.14
C GLN A 639 22.30 -9.99 -12.11
N GLU A 640 23.39 -10.76 -12.19
CA GLU A 640 23.73 -11.76 -11.16
C GLU A 640 24.17 -11.07 -9.85
N LEU A 641 25.05 -10.07 -9.92
CA LEU A 641 25.38 -9.20 -8.78
C LEU A 641 24.15 -8.43 -8.26
N SER A 642 23.13 -8.14 -9.06
CA SER A 642 21.86 -7.56 -8.57
C SER A 642 20.90 -8.60 -7.98
N LYS A 643 21.14 -9.90 -8.18
CA LYS A 643 20.46 -10.97 -7.42
C LYS A 643 21.17 -11.23 -6.09
N GLU A 644 22.49 -11.14 -6.06
CA GLU A 644 23.33 -11.36 -4.87
C GLU A 644 23.36 -10.12 -3.96
N ALA A 645 23.49 -8.92 -4.52
CA ALA A 645 23.45 -7.62 -3.84
C ALA A 645 22.07 -6.96 -3.86
N LYS A 646 21.00 -7.76 -4.02
CA LYS A 646 19.70 -7.39 -3.48
C LYS A 646 19.81 -7.54 -1.97
N ASN A 647 19.78 -6.41 -1.24
CA ASN A 647 19.36 -6.43 0.16
C ASN A 647 18.13 -7.32 0.23
N SER A 648 18.19 -8.38 1.03
CA SER A 648 17.22 -9.47 0.92
C SER A 648 15.81 -8.91 0.99
N ASP A 649 15.05 -9.07 -0.11
CA ASP A 649 13.61 -8.82 -0.09
C ASP A 649 13.05 -9.56 1.13
N VAL A 650 12.14 -8.90 1.86
CA VAL A 650 11.85 -9.17 3.28
C VAL A 650 11.11 -10.49 3.55
N LEU A 651 11.23 -11.45 2.63
CA LEU A 651 11.07 -12.90 2.86
C LEU A 651 11.95 -13.46 4.01
N GLN A 652 12.79 -12.64 4.66
CA GLN A 652 13.71 -13.01 5.76
C GLN A 652 13.87 -11.95 6.87
N SER A 653 12.90 -11.04 7.09
CA SER A 653 12.87 -10.31 8.38
C SER A 653 12.68 -11.30 9.54
N PRO A 654 13.20 -11.07 10.76
CA PRO A 654 12.84 -11.85 11.95
C PRO A 654 11.34 -11.87 12.28
N LEU A 655 10.55 -10.95 11.68
CA LEU A 655 9.09 -10.93 11.74
C LEU A 655 8.45 -11.86 10.69
N ASP A 656 9.08 -12.00 9.51
CA ASP A 656 8.64 -12.89 8.42
C ASP A 656 9.28 -14.29 8.48
N SER A 657 10.38 -14.46 9.22
CA SER A 657 11.06 -15.75 9.38
C SER A 657 10.33 -16.67 10.36
N THR A 658 9.60 -16.13 11.34
CA THR A 658 8.72 -16.95 12.18
C THR A 658 7.53 -17.49 11.37
N ALA A 659 7.11 -16.80 10.31
CA ALA A 659 6.18 -17.37 9.34
C ALA A 659 6.79 -18.51 8.49
N ARG A 660 8.07 -18.89 8.68
CA ARG A 660 8.61 -20.19 8.24
C ARG A 660 8.60 -21.27 9.32
N ASP A 661 8.65 -20.88 10.59
CA ASP A 661 8.54 -21.80 11.73
C ASP A 661 7.07 -22.09 12.10
N GLU A 662 6.13 -21.27 11.58
CA GLU A 662 4.66 -21.39 11.70
C GLU A 662 3.98 -21.89 10.39
N LEU A 663 4.73 -22.48 9.44
CA LEU A 663 4.22 -23.04 8.15
C LEU A 663 4.49 -24.55 7.96
#